data_AF-A0A8R7VDG5-F1
#
_entry.id   AF-A0A8R7VDG5-F1
#
_cell.length_a   1.000
_cell.length_b   1.000
_cell.length_c   1.000
_cell.angle_alpha   90.00
_cell.angle_beta   90.00
_cell.angle_gamma   90.00
#
_symmetry.space_group_name_H-M   'P 1'
#
loop_
_entity.id
_entity.type
_entity.pdbx_description
1 polymer ?
#
loop_
_entity_poly.entity_id
_entity_poly.type
_entity_poly.pdbx_seq_one_letter_code
_entity_poly.pdbx_strand_id
1 'polypeptide(L)'
;MLSRNNLSGVIPANLFTSSKLVSVDLYSNALSGAIPHFQKMDALQILNLAGNLLSGNIPASLGNVSSLRSLMLGQNNLEGPIPETLSQIASLTVLDLSYNRFSGHVPATLYNLSSLTVFNLASNNFIGQIPSEIGRSLPNLQLLEMGGNKFRGSIPDSLTNMSNLQQLDLSNNLLTGVVSSLGSLANLSQLLLGNNKLEADDWAFLASLTNSTQLLRLSVDGNILNGSLPKAVGNLSTVLDRLNFGRNQISGNIPAEIGNLVSLTLLDMGQNMLSGQIPLTVWNLSNLFVLKLSMNRLSGKIPSTVSNLAQLGMFYLDDNELSGNIPANIGKFKRLLMLNLSVNRLDGFIPRELLNISSLSLGLDLSNNNLAGPIPQEVGNLINLGLLNVSNNKLSGGLSSGLGHCVQLLSLHMEGNMLSGIIPQSLSALKAIQQIDLSENNLTGQVPQFFGNFSSLNYINISYNKFEGPIPTGGIFGSSTAVALQGNTGLCETAATIFGLPICPATSATKWEINAGLVLLIITPLIAIAFFSFLWIVVTVMKGPKTQPSENFKETMKRVSYGDILKTTNWFSMVNRIGSSYTASVYIGRFEFATDLVAIKVFHLSEQDSRNSFFTECEVLKHTRHRNLVQAITVCSTVDFEGEEFKAIVYEFMANGSLDMWIHPRVHRGSPRRLLSLGQRISIAADVASALDYLHNQLTPPLIHCGLKPSNVLLDYDMTSRIGDFGSAKFLSSSSGRPEGFIGVGGTIGYIAPEYGMGCKVSTSGDVYGFGVLLLEMLTARRPTDALCGNALSFHKYVDLAFPERIAEVIDPHMPSEEDDAAASVRMQNYIIPLVCIGLICTMESPKDRPGIHDVSAKIVAIKEAFVETL
;
A
#
# COMPACT_ATOMS: atom_id res chain seq x y z
N MET A 1 16.25 -29.11 34.48
CA MET A 1 16.08 -27.81 33.80
C MET A 1 17.29 -27.62 32.90
N LEU A 2 17.08 -27.45 31.60
CA LEU A 2 18.12 -27.18 30.60
C LEU A 2 17.69 -26.00 29.70
N SER A 3 16.89 -25.08 30.22
CA SER A 3 16.41 -23.91 29.49
C SER A 3 17.53 -22.89 29.23
N ARG A 4 17.51 -22.20 28.08
CA ARG A 4 18.50 -21.17 27.69
C ARG A 4 19.96 -21.67 27.66
N ASN A 5 20.20 -22.86 27.12
CA ASN A 5 21.52 -23.50 27.08
C ASN A 5 22.08 -23.71 25.66
N ASN A 6 21.42 -23.20 24.62
CA ASN A 6 21.79 -23.37 23.21
C ASN A 6 21.92 -24.86 22.79
N LEU A 7 21.15 -25.75 23.41
CA LEU A 7 21.11 -27.17 23.06
C LEU A 7 20.55 -27.35 21.64
N SER A 8 21.09 -28.29 20.88
CA SER A 8 20.65 -28.58 19.51
C SER A 8 20.46 -30.08 19.27
N GLY A 9 19.84 -30.42 18.14
CA GLY A 9 19.50 -31.79 17.78
C GLY A 9 18.09 -32.19 18.21
N VAL A 10 17.78 -33.48 18.16
CA VAL A 10 16.43 -34.01 18.46
C VAL A 10 16.26 -34.32 19.94
N ILE A 11 15.03 -34.18 20.46
CA ILE A 11 14.70 -34.62 21.82
C ILE A 11 14.75 -36.16 21.85
N PRO A 12 15.57 -36.77 22.72
CA PRO A 12 15.72 -38.22 22.71
C PRO A 12 14.49 -38.90 23.34
N ALA A 13 13.93 -39.91 22.66
CA ALA A 13 12.66 -40.53 23.06
C ALA A 13 12.70 -41.19 24.45
N ASN A 14 13.87 -41.64 24.90
CA ASN A 14 14.06 -42.20 26.24
C ASN A 14 13.76 -41.21 27.37
N LEU A 15 13.79 -39.89 27.11
CA LEU A 15 13.41 -38.87 28.08
C LEU A 15 11.97 -39.07 28.58
N PHE A 16 11.07 -39.51 27.71
CA PHE A 16 9.64 -39.68 28.01
C PHE A 16 9.24 -41.11 28.38
N THR A 17 10.18 -41.85 28.99
CA THR A 17 9.96 -43.21 29.52
C THR A 17 10.08 -43.30 31.05
N SER A 18 10.54 -42.23 31.71
CA SER A 18 10.75 -42.22 33.16
C SER A 18 9.47 -41.95 33.93
N SER A 19 9.10 -42.85 34.85
CA SER A 19 7.97 -42.66 35.77
C SER A 19 8.24 -41.68 36.90
N LYS A 20 9.50 -41.23 37.08
CA LYS A 20 9.91 -40.35 38.19
C LYS A 20 10.07 -38.88 37.80
N LEU A 21 10.08 -38.56 36.50
CA LEU A 21 10.29 -37.19 36.04
C LEU A 21 9.06 -36.33 36.36
N VAL A 22 9.27 -35.25 37.11
CA VAL A 22 8.21 -34.30 37.52
C VAL A 22 8.17 -33.07 36.61
N SER A 23 9.32 -32.64 36.09
CA SER A 23 9.41 -31.46 35.24
C SER A 23 10.46 -31.65 34.16
N VAL A 24 10.09 -31.31 32.94
CA VAL A 24 10.98 -31.18 31.79
C VAL A 24 10.88 -29.74 31.31
N ASP A 25 11.97 -28.99 31.46
CA ASP A 25 12.09 -27.62 30.97
C ASP A 25 13.31 -27.50 30.04
N LEU A 26 13.01 -27.33 28.76
CA LEU A 26 13.95 -27.17 27.64
C LEU A 26 13.73 -25.83 26.91
N TYR A 27 13.09 -24.86 27.56
CA TYR A 27 12.74 -23.57 26.97
C TYR A 27 13.94 -22.84 26.36
N SER A 28 13.76 -22.20 25.20
CA SER A 28 14.75 -21.34 24.55
C SER A 28 16.06 -22.06 24.26
N ASN A 29 16.02 -22.99 23.31
CA ASN A 29 17.16 -23.72 22.77
C ASN A 29 17.03 -23.83 21.23
N ALA A 30 17.87 -24.63 20.58
CA ALA A 30 17.85 -24.92 19.15
C ALA A 30 17.47 -26.39 18.86
N LEU A 31 16.62 -26.99 19.71
CA LEU A 31 16.16 -28.37 19.55
C LEU A 31 15.20 -28.46 18.35
N SER A 32 15.33 -29.52 17.55
CA SER A 32 14.62 -29.70 16.27
C SER A 32 13.92 -31.06 16.16
N GLY A 33 13.08 -31.23 15.15
CA GLY A 33 12.39 -32.50 14.88
C GLY A 33 11.10 -32.67 15.69
N ALA A 34 10.51 -33.86 15.62
CA ALA A 34 9.22 -34.13 16.24
C ALA A 34 9.29 -34.32 17.75
N ILE A 35 8.21 -33.95 18.44
CA ILE A 35 8.02 -34.31 19.85
C ILE A 35 7.85 -35.84 19.92
N PRO A 36 8.72 -36.56 20.65
CA PRO A 36 8.63 -38.02 20.75
C PRO A 36 7.35 -38.50 21.44
N HIS A 37 7.00 -39.76 21.22
CA HIS A 37 5.90 -40.40 21.92
C HIS A 37 6.13 -40.49 23.43
N PHE A 38 5.05 -40.36 24.19
CA PHE A 38 5.03 -40.44 25.65
C PHE A 38 4.58 -41.84 26.07
N GLN A 39 5.33 -42.46 26.98
CA GLN A 39 4.81 -43.59 27.76
C GLN A 39 3.97 -43.05 28.93
N LYS A 40 3.35 -43.93 29.71
CA LYS A 40 2.60 -43.51 30.90
C LYS A 40 3.56 -42.90 31.93
N MET A 41 3.50 -41.57 32.07
CA MET A 41 4.34 -40.80 33.00
C MET A 41 3.47 -40.25 34.13
N ASP A 42 3.40 -40.96 35.25
CA ASP A 42 2.48 -40.63 36.35
C ASP A 42 2.90 -39.42 37.20
N ALA A 43 4.17 -38.98 37.07
CA ALA A 43 4.73 -37.91 37.91
C ALA A 43 4.90 -36.57 37.18
N LEU A 44 4.83 -36.54 35.83
CA LEU A 44 5.19 -35.36 35.05
C LEU A 44 4.11 -34.28 35.16
N GLN A 45 4.47 -33.12 35.70
CA GLN A 45 3.58 -31.99 35.94
C GLN A 45 3.85 -30.81 35.02
N ILE A 46 5.10 -30.59 34.62
CA ILE A 46 5.50 -29.47 33.76
C ILE A 46 6.26 -29.99 32.55
N LEU A 47 5.77 -29.66 31.36
CA LEU A 47 6.47 -29.86 30.09
C LEU A 47 6.60 -28.51 29.39
N ASN A 48 7.81 -27.95 29.42
CA ASN A 48 8.14 -26.71 28.73
C ASN A 48 9.15 -26.98 27.61
N LEU A 49 8.69 -26.88 26.37
CA LEU A 49 9.48 -27.04 25.15
C LEU A 49 9.47 -25.76 24.30
N ALA A 50 8.96 -24.65 24.83
CA ALA A 50 8.75 -23.43 24.07
C ALA A 50 10.07 -22.78 23.59
N GLY A 51 10.04 -22.04 22.48
CA GLY A 51 11.21 -21.33 21.95
C GLY A 51 12.28 -22.30 21.41
N ASN A 52 11.89 -23.22 20.53
CA ASN A 52 12.77 -24.18 19.87
C ASN A 52 12.42 -24.27 18.37
N LEU A 53 12.99 -25.25 17.65
CA LEU A 53 12.75 -25.52 16.23
C LEU A 53 11.98 -26.83 16.03
N LEU A 54 11.14 -27.23 16.99
CA LEU A 54 10.39 -28.49 16.95
C LEU A 54 9.32 -28.45 15.85
N SER A 55 9.10 -29.58 15.17
CA SER A 55 8.21 -29.68 14.00
C SER A 55 7.24 -30.87 14.10
N GLY A 56 6.29 -30.98 13.18
CA GLY A 56 5.30 -32.06 13.19
C GLY A 56 4.20 -31.86 14.24
N ASN A 57 3.44 -32.91 14.53
CA ASN A 57 2.23 -32.82 15.35
C ASN A 57 2.51 -33.02 16.85
N ILE A 58 1.58 -32.55 17.69
CA ILE A 58 1.52 -33.00 19.09
C ILE A 58 1.16 -34.50 19.09
N PRO A 59 1.98 -35.38 19.71
CA PRO A 59 1.70 -36.80 19.71
C PRO A 59 0.48 -37.10 20.61
N ALA A 60 -0.51 -37.82 20.07
CA ALA A 60 -1.74 -38.16 20.81
C ALA A 60 -1.48 -38.90 22.14
N SER A 61 -0.35 -39.61 22.24
CA SER A 61 0.13 -40.25 23.47
C SER A 61 0.34 -39.30 24.64
N LEU A 62 0.51 -37.99 24.40
CA LEU A 62 0.63 -36.99 25.46
C LEU A 62 -0.63 -36.93 26.34
N GLY A 63 -1.81 -37.28 25.79
CA GLY A 63 -3.06 -37.41 26.55
C GLY A 63 -3.01 -38.45 27.67
N ASN A 64 -2.06 -39.40 27.63
CA ASN A 64 -1.88 -40.39 28.69
C ASN A 64 -1.13 -39.86 29.92
N VAL A 65 -0.61 -38.62 29.87
CA VAL A 65 0.13 -37.98 30.97
C VAL A 65 -0.85 -37.19 31.84
N SER A 66 -1.72 -37.90 32.56
CA SER A 66 -2.81 -37.31 33.33
C SER A 66 -2.38 -36.47 34.53
N SER A 67 -1.10 -36.50 34.91
CA SER A 67 -0.52 -35.66 35.97
C SER A 67 -0.14 -34.25 35.50
N LEU A 68 -0.18 -33.98 34.19
CA LEU A 68 0.35 -32.75 33.61
C LEU A 68 -0.49 -31.53 34.00
N ARG A 69 0.17 -30.47 34.48
CA ARG A 69 -0.44 -29.20 34.89
C ARG A 69 -0.10 -28.08 33.92
N SER A 70 1.11 -28.08 33.38
CA SER A 70 1.57 -27.06 32.45
C SER A 70 2.17 -27.68 31.20
N LEU A 71 1.57 -27.35 30.06
CA LEU A 71 2.04 -27.70 28.73
C LEU A 71 2.36 -26.42 27.97
N MET A 72 3.65 -26.16 27.75
CA MET A 72 4.14 -24.98 27.03
C MET A 72 4.92 -25.44 25.81
N LEU A 73 4.32 -25.28 24.63
CA LEU A 73 4.87 -25.65 23.33
C LEU A 73 5.03 -24.45 22.38
N GLY A 74 4.80 -23.23 22.88
CA GLY A 74 4.79 -22.04 22.04
C GLY A 74 6.12 -21.75 21.35
N GLN A 75 6.12 -20.90 20.31
CA GLN A 75 7.32 -20.47 19.56
C GLN A 75 8.13 -21.68 19.03
N ASN A 76 7.49 -22.47 18.17
CA ASN A 76 8.07 -23.64 17.49
C ASN A 76 7.51 -23.72 16.05
N ASN A 77 7.84 -24.80 15.33
CA ASN A 77 7.34 -25.11 13.98
C ASN A 77 6.31 -26.25 13.99
N LEU A 78 5.56 -26.46 15.09
CA LEU A 78 4.59 -27.54 15.21
C LEU A 78 3.37 -27.28 14.32
N GLU A 79 2.77 -28.35 13.79
CA GLU A 79 1.71 -28.28 12.80
C GLU A 79 0.60 -29.33 13.01
N GLY A 80 -0.39 -29.32 12.13
CA GLY A 80 -1.55 -30.21 12.20
C GLY A 80 -2.59 -29.80 13.25
N PRO A 81 -3.60 -30.65 13.53
CA PRO A 81 -4.63 -30.36 14.50
C PRO A 81 -4.18 -30.64 15.94
N ILE A 82 -4.85 -29.99 16.90
CA ILE A 82 -4.72 -30.34 18.33
C ILE A 82 -5.35 -31.73 18.54
N PRO A 83 -4.62 -32.72 19.10
CA PRO A 83 -5.20 -34.03 19.41
C PRO A 83 -6.31 -33.93 20.45
N GLU A 84 -7.46 -34.55 20.18
CA GLU A 84 -8.59 -34.56 21.11
C GLU A 84 -8.22 -35.21 22.47
N THR A 85 -7.24 -36.13 22.48
CA THR A 85 -6.73 -36.76 23.70
C THR A 85 -6.12 -35.79 24.70
N LEU A 86 -5.73 -34.57 24.31
CA LEU A 86 -5.28 -33.55 25.29
C LEU A 86 -6.39 -33.17 26.28
N SER A 87 -7.66 -33.29 25.91
CA SER A 87 -8.80 -33.06 26.81
C SER A 87 -8.91 -34.08 27.95
N GLN A 88 -8.15 -35.19 27.89
CA GLN A 88 -8.12 -36.19 28.96
C GLN A 88 -7.26 -35.76 30.16
N ILE A 89 -6.43 -34.72 29.98
CA ILE A 89 -5.55 -34.17 31.01
C ILE A 89 -6.34 -33.18 31.88
N ALA A 90 -7.25 -33.68 32.70
CA ALA A 90 -8.14 -32.85 33.53
C ALA A 90 -7.40 -32.01 34.61
N SER A 91 -6.10 -32.24 34.83
CA SER A 91 -5.27 -31.44 35.74
C SER A 91 -4.61 -30.22 35.09
N LEU A 92 -4.79 -30.02 33.77
CA LEU A 92 -4.09 -28.99 33.02
C LEU A 92 -4.58 -27.59 33.43
N THR A 93 -3.65 -26.76 33.90
CA THR A 93 -3.91 -25.38 34.32
C THR A 93 -3.35 -24.35 33.33
N VAL A 94 -2.29 -24.71 32.61
CA VAL A 94 -1.64 -23.87 31.59
C VAL A 94 -1.50 -24.67 30.31
N LEU A 95 -2.10 -24.15 29.24
CA LEU A 95 -1.92 -24.63 27.88
C LEU A 95 -1.46 -23.47 27.00
N ASP A 96 -0.21 -23.55 26.53
CA ASP A 96 0.36 -22.58 25.59
C ASP A 96 0.85 -23.30 24.33
N LEU A 97 0.16 -23.02 23.23
CA LEU A 97 0.45 -23.52 21.87
C LEU A 97 0.79 -22.37 20.91
N SER A 98 1.06 -21.17 21.43
CA SER A 98 1.19 -19.95 20.64
C SER A 98 2.35 -19.98 19.64
N TYR A 99 2.32 -19.13 18.60
CA TYR A 99 3.43 -18.98 17.64
C TYR A 99 3.91 -20.33 17.06
N ASN A 100 2.99 -21.03 16.40
CA ASN A 100 3.22 -22.30 15.72
C ASN A 100 2.46 -22.31 14.39
N ARG A 101 2.32 -23.47 13.73
CA ARG A 101 1.60 -23.66 12.48
C ARG A 101 0.40 -24.60 12.64
N PHE A 102 -0.18 -24.70 13.85
CA PHE A 102 -1.36 -25.53 14.09
C PHE A 102 -2.54 -25.09 13.23
N SER A 103 -3.38 -26.04 12.80
CA SER A 103 -4.50 -25.78 11.90
C SER A 103 -5.72 -26.64 12.24
N GLY A 104 -6.85 -26.37 11.57
CA GLY A 104 -8.12 -27.06 11.86
C GLY A 104 -8.87 -26.44 13.02
N HIS A 105 -9.82 -27.20 13.58
CA HIS A 105 -10.65 -26.74 14.70
C HIS A 105 -9.98 -27.03 16.04
N VAL A 106 -10.20 -26.16 17.02
CA VAL A 106 -9.91 -26.48 18.42
C VAL A 106 -10.93 -27.53 18.89
N PRO A 107 -10.51 -28.69 19.41
CA PRO A 107 -11.45 -29.72 19.87
C PRO A 107 -12.43 -29.17 20.90
N ALA A 108 -13.73 -29.40 20.71
CA ALA A 108 -14.78 -28.87 21.57
C ALA A 108 -14.61 -29.29 23.05
N THR A 109 -14.10 -30.50 23.27
CA THR A 109 -13.81 -31.07 24.59
C THR A 109 -12.72 -30.30 25.35
N LEU A 110 -11.82 -29.60 24.66
CA LEU A 110 -10.76 -28.81 25.28
C LEU A 110 -11.32 -27.56 25.98
N TYR A 111 -12.43 -27.01 25.47
CA TYR A 111 -13.14 -25.90 26.12
C TYR A 111 -13.86 -26.30 27.41
N ASN A 112 -13.90 -27.59 27.76
CA ASN A 112 -14.51 -28.08 29.00
C ASN A 112 -13.49 -28.33 30.13
N LEU A 113 -12.22 -28.01 29.91
CA LEU A 113 -11.17 -28.14 30.93
C LEU A 113 -11.25 -26.99 31.94
N SER A 114 -12.19 -27.08 32.89
CA SER A 114 -12.44 -26.06 33.91
C SER A 114 -11.26 -25.76 34.84
N SER A 115 -10.22 -26.61 34.83
CA SER A 115 -8.94 -26.38 35.52
C SER A 115 -8.06 -25.32 34.87
N LEU A 116 -8.30 -24.96 33.60
CA LEU A 116 -7.48 -24.00 32.87
C LEU A 116 -7.56 -22.60 33.46
N THR A 117 -6.39 -22.00 33.60
CA THR A 117 -6.17 -20.61 34.03
C THR A 117 -5.53 -19.79 32.91
N VAL A 118 -4.70 -20.44 32.09
CA VAL A 118 -4.06 -19.85 30.90
C VAL A 118 -4.36 -20.74 29.71
N PHE A 119 -4.99 -20.15 28.69
CA PHE A 119 -5.27 -20.81 27.43
C PHE A 119 -4.79 -19.93 26.28
N ASN A 120 -3.62 -20.26 25.74
CA ASN A 120 -2.96 -19.50 24.70
C ASN A 120 -2.82 -20.32 23.41
N LEU A 121 -3.47 -19.83 22.36
CA LEU A 121 -3.50 -20.37 21.00
C LEU A 121 -3.02 -19.34 19.96
N ALA A 122 -2.46 -18.21 20.40
CA ALA A 122 -2.19 -17.07 19.52
C ALA A 122 -1.22 -17.41 18.38
N SER A 123 -1.31 -16.69 17.26
CA SER A 123 -0.41 -16.82 16.10
C SER A 123 -0.32 -18.26 15.58
N ASN A 124 -1.44 -18.77 15.06
CA ASN A 124 -1.58 -20.09 14.44
C ASN A 124 -2.57 -20.02 13.24
N ASN A 125 -2.98 -21.16 12.68
CA ASN A 125 -3.96 -21.26 11.58
C ASN A 125 -5.29 -21.89 12.03
N PHE A 126 -5.72 -21.70 13.29
CA PHE A 126 -6.99 -22.25 13.78
C PHE A 126 -8.19 -21.63 13.08
N ILE A 127 -9.18 -22.46 12.77
CA ILE A 127 -10.46 -22.08 12.14
C ILE A 127 -11.64 -22.43 13.06
N GLY A 128 -12.84 -22.01 12.67
CA GLY A 128 -14.08 -22.30 13.37
C GLY A 128 -14.58 -21.10 14.16
N GLN A 129 -15.55 -21.34 15.05
CA GLN A 129 -16.14 -20.34 15.92
C GLN A 129 -15.69 -20.55 17.36
N ILE A 130 -15.63 -19.47 18.14
CA ILE A 130 -15.48 -19.57 19.59
C ILE A 130 -16.80 -20.10 20.15
N PRO A 131 -16.81 -21.18 20.96
CA PRO A 131 -18.06 -21.76 21.46
C PRO A 131 -18.90 -20.75 22.24
N SER A 132 -20.22 -20.75 22.01
CA SER A 132 -21.15 -19.81 22.65
C SER A 132 -21.15 -19.91 24.17
N GLU A 133 -20.81 -21.08 24.73
CA GLU A 133 -20.81 -21.41 26.15
C GLU A 133 -19.41 -21.35 26.81
N ILE A 134 -18.41 -20.80 26.12
CA ILE A 134 -17.01 -20.82 26.56
C ILE A 134 -16.82 -20.26 27.97
N GLY A 135 -17.53 -19.18 28.32
CA GLY A 135 -17.36 -18.55 29.64
C GLY A 135 -17.95 -19.34 30.80
N ARG A 136 -18.93 -20.20 30.54
CA ARG A 136 -19.45 -21.15 31.55
C ARG A 136 -18.56 -22.39 31.67
N SER A 137 -17.90 -22.76 30.57
CA SER A 137 -17.10 -23.98 30.47
C SER A 137 -15.68 -23.80 31.04
N LEU A 138 -15.12 -22.58 30.97
CA LEU A 138 -13.81 -22.21 31.50
C LEU A 138 -13.89 -21.09 32.56
N PRO A 139 -14.56 -21.31 33.71
CA PRO A 139 -14.85 -20.24 34.67
C PRO A 139 -13.61 -19.72 35.44
N ASN A 140 -12.51 -20.48 35.47
CA ASN A 140 -11.29 -20.14 36.19
C ASN A 140 -10.24 -19.43 35.33
N LEU A 141 -10.57 -19.16 34.06
CA LEU A 141 -9.63 -18.61 33.11
C LEU A 141 -9.24 -17.17 33.47
N GLN A 142 -7.95 -16.90 33.44
CA GLN A 142 -7.36 -15.59 33.69
C GLN A 142 -6.81 -14.98 32.41
N LEU A 143 -6.28 -15.81 31.51
CA LEU A 143 -5.73 -15.40 30.22
C LEU A 143 -6.33 -16.26 29.11
N LEU A 144 -7.03 -15.60 28.19
CA LEU A 144 -7.49 -16.16 26.93
C LEU A 144 -6.83 -15.42 25.77
N GLU A 145 -5.89 -16.07 25.10
CA GLU A 145 -5.17 -15.52 23.96
C GLU A 145 -5.45 -16.41 22.74
N MET A 146 -6.16 -15.87 21.76
CA MET A 146 -6.53 -16.54 20.51
C MET A 146 -6.20 -15.67 19.28
N GLY A 147 -5.48 -14.56 19.49
CA GLY A 147 -5.17 -13.59 18.44
C GLY A 147 -4.30 -14.17 17.32
N GLY A 148 -4.36 -13.62 16.10
CA GLY A 148 -3.55 -14.07 14.97
C GLY A 148 -3.95 -15.47 14.48
N ASN A 149 -5.24 -15.69 14.25
CA ASN A 149 -5.81 -16.95 13.77
C ASN A 149 -6.89 -16.66 12.71
N LYS A 150 -7.71 -17.66 12.36
CA LYS A 150 -8.80 -17.56 11.38
C LYS A 150 -10.18 -17.83 12.02
N PHE A 151 -10.34 -17.53 13.31
CA PHE A 151 -11.63 -17.67 14.01
C PHE A 151 -12.68 -16.74 13.41
N ARG A 152 -13.92 -17.23 13.27
CA ARG A 152 -15.08 -16.54 12.67
C ARG A 152 -16.24 -16.47 13.64
N GLY A 153 -17.29 -15.77 13.26
CA GLY A 153 -18.52 -15.63 14.05
C GLY A 153 -18.42 -14.46 15.04
N SER A 154 -19.40 -14.36 15.93
CA SER A 154 -19.46 -13.32 16.95
C SER A 154 -18.63 -13.64 18.17
N ILE A 155 -18.25 -12.60 18.92
CA ILE A 155 -17.71 -12.74 20.27
C ILE A 155 -18.84 -13.28 21.17
N PRO A 156 -18.68 -14.42 21.87
CA PRO A 156 -19.73 -14.98 22.69
C PRO A 156 -20.07 -14.12 23.91
N ASP A 157 -21.36 -13.85 24.14
CA ASP A 157 -21.84 -13.13 25.33
C ASP A 157 -21.50 -13.84 26.64
N SER A 158 -21.36 -15.18 26.61
CA SER A 158 -20.98 -15.95 27.80
C SER A 158 -19.60 -15.61 28.33
N LEU A 159 -18.73 -14.92 27.58
CA LEU A 159 -17.43 -14.43 28.09
C LEU A 159 -17.61 -13.60 29.37
N THR A 160 -18.75 -12.91 29.52
CA THR A 160 -19.13 -12.18 30.74
C THR A 160 -19.17 -13.04 32.01
N ASN A 161 -19.28 -14.37 31.87
CA ASN A 161 -19.26 -15.32 32.98
C ASN A 161 -17.84 -15.65 33.49
N MET A 162 -16.77 -15.26 32.78
CA MET A 162 -15.39 -15.50 33.19
C MET A 162 -14.88 -14.45 34.19
N SER A 163 -15.43 -14.44 35.41
CA SER A 163 -15.14 -13.40 36.43
C SER A 163 -13.66 -13.20 36.80
N ASN A 164 -12.81 -14.20 36.56
CA ASN A 164 -11.36 -14.13 36.82
C ASN A 164 -10.53 -13.62 35.64
N LEU A 165 -11.15 -13.35 34.49
CA LEU A 165 -10.44 -12.99 33.27
C LEU A 165 -9.74 -11.64 33.41
N GLN A 166 -8.43 -11.65 33.20
CA GLN A 166 -7.54 -10.49 33.25
C GLN A 166 -7.12 -10.04 31.86
N GLN A 167 -6.92 -10.99 30.95
CA GLN A 167 -6.50 -10.70 29.59
C GLN A 167 -7.34 -11.49 28.59
N LEU A 168 -7.90 -10.74 27.63
CA LEU A 168 -8.61 -11.26 26.48
C LEU A 168 -7.97 -10.70 25.20
N ASP A 169 -7.33 -11.56 24.43
CA ASP A 169 -6.82 -11.23 23.10
C ASP A 169 -7.48 -12.08 22.03
N LEU A 170 -8.32 -11.44 21.23
CA LEU A 170 -8.98 -12.01 20.05
C LEU A 170 -8.57 -11.27 18.76
N SER A 171 -7.50 -10.47 18.83
CA SER A 171 -7.08 -9.62 17.71
C SER A 171 -6.64 -10.43 16.48
N ASN A 172 -6.61 -9.82 15.30
CA ASN A 172 -6.12 -10.45 14.06
C ASN A 172 -6.83 -11.78 13.77
N ASN A 173 -8.16 -11.72 13.64
CA ASN A 173 -9.04 -12.84 13.31
C ASN A 173 -10.10 -12.40 12.27
N LEU A 174 -11.10 -13.25 12.03
CA LEU A 174 -12.21 -12.98 11.12
C LEU A 174 -13.54 -12.82 11.88
N LEU A 175 -13.48 -12.34 13.13
CA LEU A 175 -14.67 -12.16 13.98
C LEU A 175 -15.55 -11.04 13.44
N THR A 176 -16.87 -11.21 13.57
CA THR A 176 -17.90 -10.33 13.01
C THR A 176 -18.96 -9.98 14.05
N GLY A 177 -19.77 -8.97 13.78
CA GLY A 177 -20.92 -8.62 14.62
C GLY A 177 -20.55 -7.64 15.74
N VAL A 178 -21.52 -7.37 16.61
CA VAL A 178 -21.42 -6.33 17.64
C VAL A 178 -20.53 -6.80 18.79
N VAL A 179 -19.69 -5.90 19.30
CA VAL A 179 -18.93 -6.17 20.53
C VAL A 179 -19.88 -6.25 21.72
N SER A 180 -19.94 -7.41 22.38
CA SER A 180 -20.77 -7.64 23.55
C SER A 180 -20.36 -6.77 24.75
N SER A 181 -21.29 -6.48 25.65
CA SER A 181 -20.99 -5.78 26.90
C SER A 181 -20.17 -6.65 27.85
N LEU A 182 -18.89 -6.30 28.04
CA LEU A 182 -17.93 -7.05 28.87
C LEU A 182 -17.75 -6.47 30.27
N GLY A 183 -18.61 -5.54 30.69
CA GLY A 183 -18.51 -4.83 31.98
C GLY A 183 -18.64 -5.67 33.25
N SER A 184 -19.02 -6.95 33.17
CA SER A 184 -18.98 -7.86 34.33
C SER A 184 -17.55 -8.33 34.66
N LEU A 185 -16.60 -8.17 33.74
CA LEU A 185 -15.21 -8.58 33.88
C LEU A 185 -14.41 -7.53 34.66
N ALA A 186 -14.67 -7.45 35.97
CA ALA A 186 -14.07 -6.43 36.85
C ALA A 186 -12.54 -6.51 36.95
N ASN A 187 -11.96 -7.71 36.76
CA ASN A 187 -10.53 -7.96 36.80
C ASN A 187 -9.83 -7.75 35.44
N LEU A 188 -10.57 -7.38 34.39
CA LEU A 188 -10.03 -7.23 33.05
C LEU A 188 -9.00 -6.10 33.01
N SER A 189 -7.78 -6.44 32.67
CA SER A 189 -6.64 -5.54 32.52
C SER A 189 -6.30 -5.26 31.06
N GLN A 190 -6.51 -6.23 30.17
CA GLN A 190 -6.20 -6.09 28.75
C GLN A 190 -7.36 -6.64 27.90
N LEU A 191 -7.88 -5.79 27.00
CA LEU A 191 -8.87 -6.16 26.01
C LEU A 191 -8.36 -5.80 24.61
N LEU A 192 -7.99 -6.82 23.83
CA LEU A 192 -7.39 -6.68 22.52
C LEU A 192 -8.28 -7.36 21.48
N LEU A 193 -8.99 -6.57 20.68
CA LEU A 193 -9.95 -7.01 19.66
C LEU A 193 -9.60 -6.49 18.25
N GLY A 194 -8.41 -5.90 18.09
CA GLY A 194 -8.02 -5.23 16.85
C GLY A 194 -7.93 -6.17 15.63
N ASN A 195 -7.96 -5.63 14.42
CA ASN A 195 -7.89 -6.34 13.14
C ASN A 195 -8.92 -7.49 13.03
N ASN A 196 -10.20 -7.12 13.06
CA ASN A 196 -11.35 -8.00 12.89
C ASN A 196 -12.43 -7.29 12.03
N LYS A 197 -13.68 -7.75 12.05
CA LYS A 197 -14.83 -7.12 11.37
C LYS A 197 -15.94 -6.80 12.38
N LEU A 198 -15.56 -6.29 13.55
CA LEU A 198 -16.47 -5.99 14.64
C LEU A 198 -17.16 -4.64 14.48
N GLU A 199 -18.37 -4.54 15.01
CA GLU A 199 -19.23 -3.35 15.00
C GLU A 199 -19.43 -2.82 16.43
N ALA A 200 -19.61 -1.51 16.56
CA ALA A 200 -19.81 -0.86 17.86
C ALA A 200 -21.29 -0.81 18.28
N ASP A 201 -22.21 -0.85 17.31
CA ASP A 201 -23.64 -0.56 17.48
C ASP A 201 -23.86 0.77 18.23
N ASP A 202 -24.41 0.73 19.45
CA ASP A 202 -24.68 1.89 20.30
C ASP A 202 -23.52 2.24 21.27
N TRP A 203 -22.37 1.57 21.12
CA TRP A 203 -21.22 1.67 22.02
C TRP A 203 -21.50 1.23 23.47
N ALA A 204 -22.56 0.45 23.73
CA ALA A 204 -22.88 -0.06 25.07
C ALA A 204 -21.71 -0.85 25.68
N PHE A 205 -20.93 -1.57 24.87
CA PHE A 205 -19.77 -2.29 25.35
C PHE A 205 -18.75 -1.36 26.02
N LEU A 206 -18.49 -0.18 25.43
CA LEU A 206 -17.55 0.79 25.96
C LEU A 206 -18.05 1.37 27.29
N ALA A 207 -19.35 1.67 27.37
CA ALA A 207 -19.97 2.10 28.62
C ALA A 207 -19.88 1.03 29.70
N SER A 208 -20.04 -0.25 29.35
CA SER A 208 -19.92 -1.36 30.29
C SER A 208 -18.50 -1.52 30.86
N LEU A 209 -17.46 -1.23 30.06
CA LEU A 209 -16.06 -1.33 30.49
C LEU A 209 -15.64 -0.32 31.57
N THR A 210 -16.49 0.65 31.89
CA THR A 210 -16.28 1.56 33.05
C THR A 210 -16.22 0.81 34.38
N ASN A 211 -16.82 -0.39 34.45
CA ASN A 211 -16.75 -1.27 35.61
C ASN A 211 -15.40 -2.00 35.74
N SER A 212 -14.62 -2.11 34.65
CA SER A 212 -13.31 -2.76 34.63
C SER A 212 -12.23 -1.78 35.11
N THR A 213 -12.21 -1.51 36.41
CA THR A 213 -11.35 -0.49 37.03
C THR A 213 -9.84 -0.78 36.90
N GLN A 214 -9.45 -2.01 36.57
CA GLN A 214 -8.05 -2.41 36.36
C GLN A 214 -7.61 -2.38 34.89
N LEU A 215 -8.46 -1.90 33.97
CA LEU A 215 -8.17 -1.90 32.54
C LEU A 215 -6.97 -1.00 32.22
N LEU A 216 -5.87 -1.62 31.78
CA LEU A 216 -4.63 -0.97 31.36
C LEU A 216 -4.57 -0.75 29.84
N ARG A 217 -5.13 -1.68 29.05
CA ARG A 217 -5.06 -1.61 27.58
C ARG A 217 -6.39 -1.95 26.94
N LEU A 218 -6.82 -1.09 26.03
CA LEU A 218 -7.97 -1.30 25.16
C LEU A 218 -7.55 -1.07 23.70
N SER A 219 -7.63 -2.12 22.89
CA SER A 219 -7.35 -2.05 21.45
C SER A 219 -8.53 -2.63 20.68
N VAL A 220 -9.12 -1.81 19.81
CA VAL A 220 -10.21 -2.23 18.90
C VAL A 220 -9.95 -1.71 17.47
N ASP A 221 -8.70 -1.41 17.17
CA ASP A 221 -8.24 -0.90 15.89
C ASP A 221 -8.48 -1.86 14.72
N GLY A 222 -8.54 -1.38 13.48
CA GLY A 222 -8.68 -2.27 12.31
C GLY A 222 -10.00 -3.06 12.30
N ASN A 223 -11.10 -2.42 12.69
CA ASN A 223 -12.45 -2.99 12.67
C ASN A 223 -13.37 -2.13 11.79
N ILE A 224 -14.69 -2.38 11.84
CA ILE A 224 -15.70 -1.57 11.15
C ILE A 224 -16.55 -0.77 12.15
N LEU A 225 -15.97 -0.38 13.28
CA LEU A 225 -16.65 0.42 14.30
C LEU A 225 -17.04 1.78 13.72
N ASN A 226 -18.32 2.12 13.80
CA ASN A 226 -18.89 3.34 13.22
C ASN A 226 -19.65 4.17 14.29
N GLY A 227 -20.26 5.27 13.85
CA GLY A 227 -20.96 6.20 14.75
C GLY A 227 -20.02 7.13 15.51
N SER A 228 -20.56 7.87 16.47
CA SER A 228 -19.81 8.82 17.30
C SER A 228 -19.33 8.17 18.59
N LEU A 229 -18.05 8.35 18.93
CA LEU A 229 -17.51 7.88 20.20
C LEU A 229 -18.23 8.55 21.38
N PRO A 230 -18.80 7.80 22.35
CA PRO A 230 -19.58 8.39 23.43
C PRO A 230 -18.69 8.99 24.53
N LYS A 231 -19.25 9.93 25.29
CA LYS A 231 -18.60 10.55 26.46
C LYS A 231 -18.15 9.55 27.53
N ALA A 232 -18.81 8.38 27.59
CA ALA A 232 -18.47 7.30 28.50
C ALA A 232 -17.01 6.82 28.37
N VAL A 233 -16.34 7.08 27.23
CA VAL A 233 -14.90 6.81 27.07
C VAL A 233 -14.05 7.46 28.17
N GLY A 234 -14.44 8.64 28.66
CA GLY A 234 -13.72 9.33 29.74
C GLY A 234 -13.95 8.77 31.13
N ASN A 235 -14.85 7.79 31.27
CA ASN A 235 -15.14 7.08 32.51
C ASN A 235 -14.51 5.69 32.55
N LEU A 236 -13.71 5.32 31.53
CA LEU A 236 -12.88 4.13 31.59
C LEU A 236 -11.86 4.23 32.73
N SER A 237 -11.17 3.13 33.02
CA SER A 237 -10.18 3.09 34.09
C SER A 237 -9.18 4.25 34.02
N THR A 238 -8.96 4.91 35.15
CA THR A 238 -8.00 6.01 35.26
C THR A 238 -6.55 5.54 35.19
N VAL A 239 -6.28 4.23 35.32
CA VAL A 239 -4.96 3.62 35.10
C VAL A 239 -4.75 3.15 33.66
N LEU A 240 -5.69 3.41 32.75
CA LEU A 240 -5.58 3.06 31.34
C LEU A 240 -4.34 3.70 30.71
N ASP A 241 -3.44 2.85 30.23
CA ASP A 241 -2.14 3.20 29.64
C ASP A 241 -2.25 3.36 28.12
N ARG A 242 -3.00 2.46 27.47
CA ARG A 242 -3.11 2.42 26.00
C ARG A 242 -4.56 2.36 25.54
N LEU A 243 -4.91 3.30 24.68
CA LEU A 243 -6.21 3.37 24.03
C LEU A 243 -6.02 3.45 22.52
N ASN A 244 -6.47 2.43 21.80
CA ASN A 244 -6.31 2.33 20.36
C ASN A 244 -7.65 2.05 19.65
N PHE A 245 -8.09 3.04 18.89
CA PHE A 245 -9.28 3.05 18.04
C PHE A 245 -8.94 3.24 16.56
N GLY A 246 -7.66 3.21 16.18
CA GLY A 246 -7.22 3.52 14.83
C GLY A 246 -7.83 2.61 13.76
N ARG A 247 -7.83 3.04 12.49
CA ARG A 247 -8.24 2.21 11.35
C ARG A 247 -9.69 1.68 11.48
N ASN A 248 -10.64 2.58 11.72
CA ASN A 248 -12.07 2.27 11.86
C ASN A 248 -12.93 3.27 11.04
N GLN A 249 -14.24 3.27 11.25
CA GLN A 249 -15.20 4.18 10.62
C GLN A 249 -15.82 5.17 11.64
N ILE A 250 -15.09 5.49 12.71
CA ILE A 250 -15.58 6.37 13.77
C ILE A 250 -15.71 7.79 13.23
N SER A 251 -16.86 8.41 13.48
CA SER A 251 -17.21 9.75 13.00
C SER A 251 -17.55 10.68 14.17
N GLY A 252 -17.98 11.90 13.86
CA GLY A 252 -18.29 12.91 14.88
C GLY A 252 -17.03 13.55 15.46
N ASN A 253 -17.15 14.14 16.65
CA ASN A 253 -16.05 14.82 17.33
C ASN A 253 -15.36 13.91 18.35
N ILE A 254 -14.10 14.18 18.63
CA ILE A 254 -13.40 13.59 19.78
C ILE A 254 -14.07 14.12 21.07
N PRO A 255 -14.58 13.27 21.98
CA PRO A 255 -15.16 13.72 23.25
C PRO A 255 -14.11 14.37 24.16
N ALA A 256 -14.45 15.49 24.78
CA ALA A 256 -13.55 16.18 25.71
C ALA A 256 -13.21 15.32 26.94
N GLU A 257 -14.10 14.42 27.31
CA GLU A 257 -13.98 13.51 28.43
C GLU A 257 -12.78 12.54 28.29
N ILE A 258 -12.22 12.33 27.09
CA ILE A 258 -10.96 11.57 26.91
C ILE A 258 -9.83 12.14 27.77
N GLY A 259 -9.82 13.45 28.03
CA GLY A 259 -8.82 14.08 28.88
C GLY A 259 -8.84 13.64 30.35
N ASN A 260 -9.87 12.90 30.79
CA ASN A 260 -9.92 12.30 32.13
C ASN A 260 -8.97 11.10 32.28
N LEU A 261 -8.53 10.51 31.17
CA LEU A 261 -7.67 9.32 31.14
C LEU A 261 -6.20 9.70 31.33
N VAL A 262 -5.89 10.30 32.48
CA VAL A 262 -4.61 10.97 32.77
C VAL A 262 -3.37 10.06 32.76
N SER A 263 -3.56 8.73 32.84
CA SER A 263 -2.48 7.74 32.79
C SER A 263 -2.09 7.34 31.36
N LEU A 264 -2.81 7.80 30.33
CA LEU A 264 -2.54 7.41 28.95
C LEU A 264 -1.11 7.78 28.53
N THR A 265 -0.40 6.77 28.02
CA THR A 265 0.88 6.94 27.31
C THR A 265 0.72 6.78 25.81
N LEU A 266 -0.32 6.08 25.34
CA LEU A 266 -0.65 5.93 23.93
C LEU A 266 -2.13 6.21 23.68
N LEU A 267 -2.39 7.17 22.80
CA LEU A 267 -3.70 7.43 22.21
C LEU A 267 -3.59 7.36 20.69
N ASP A 268 -4.24 6.37 20.09
CA ASP A 268 -4.34 6.21 18.65
C ASP A 268 -5.81 6.23 18.20
N MET A 269 -6.14 7.20 17.37
CA MET A 269 -7.44 7.33 16.70
C MET A 269 -7.26 7.67 15.21
N GLY A 270 -6.07 7.37 14.65
CA GLY A 270 -5.76 7.65 13.25
C GLY A 270 -6.58 6.80 12.27
N GLN A 271 -6.67 7.20 11.01
CA GLN A 271 -7.43 6.50 9.97
C GLN A 271 -8.90 6.26 10.36
N ASN A 272 -9.61 7.35 10.62
CA ASN A 272 -11.05 7.35 10.95
C ASN A 272 -11.74 8.49 10.18
N MET A 273 -13.01 8.77 10.51
CA MET A 273 -13.79 9.89 9.96
C MET A 273 -14.04 10.99 11.01
N LEU A 274 -13.15 11.13 12.00
CA LEU A 274 -13.29 12.12 13.07
C LEU A 274 -13.20 13.52 12.50
N SER A 275 -13.98 14.44 13.06
CA SER A 275 -14.10 15.82 12.61
C SER A 275 -14.14 16.79 13.80
N GLY A 276 -14.32 18.08 13.52
CA GLY A 276 -14.30 19.12 14.55
C GLY A 276 -12.90 19.40 15.08
N GLN A 277 -12.81 20.05 16.25
CA GLN A 277 -11.53 20.44 16.85
C GLN A 277 -11.03 19.36 17.82
N ILE A 278 -9.71 19.26 17.96
CA ILE A 278 -9.10 18.46 19.05
C ILE A 278 -9.42 19.16 20.39
N PRO A 279 -10.14 18.50 21.32
CA PRO A 279 -10.55 19.11 22.58
C PRO A 279 -9.36 19.59 23.40
N LEU A 280 -9.51 20.72 24.10
CA LEU A 280 -8.43 21.31 24.89
C LEU A 280 -7.89 20.37 25.99
N THR A 281 -8.75 19.48 26.47
CA THR A 281 -8.46 18.49 27.50
C THR A 281 -7.47 17.41 27.03
N VAL A 282 -7.42 17.08 25.73
CA VAL A 282 -6.43 16.13 25.17
C VAL A 282 -5.01 16.67 25.34
N TRP A 283 -4.81 17.98 25.21
CA TRP A 283 -3.50 18.60 25.39
C TRP A 283 -2.98 18.55 26.84
N ASN A 284 -3.82 18.18 27.81
CA ASN A 284 -3.43 18.06 29.22
C ASN A 284 -3.02 16.63 29.64
N LEU A 285 -3.01 15.67 28.70
CA LEU A 285 -2.57 14.29 28.96
C LEU A 285 -1.05 14.22 29.09
N SER A 286 -0.51 14.69 30.22
CA SER A 286 0.93 14.92 30.40
C SER A 286 1.82 13.67 30.32
N ASN A 287 1.25 12.46 30.50
CA ASN A 287 1.97 11.18 30.38
C ASN A 287 2.06 10.65 28.95
N LEU A 288 1.38 11.30 27.99
CA LEU A 288 1.28 10.82 26.63
C LEU A 288 2.64 10.81 25.95
N PHE A 289 3.07 9.63 25.49
CA PHE A 289 4.28 9.41 24.72
C PHE A 289 3.96 9.30 23.22
N VAL A 290 2.83 8.69 22.86
CA VAL A 290 2.36 8.55 21.47
C VAL A 290 0.98 9.17 21.32
N LEU A 291 0.86 10.15 20.42
CA LEU A 291 -0.41 10.69 19.95
C LEU A 291 -0.52 10.52 18.44
N LYS A 292 -1.49 9.72 18.00
CA LYS A 292 -1.81 9.48 16.59
C LYS A 292 -3.24 9.86 16.29
N LEU A 293 -3.42 10.93 15.52
CA LEU A 293 -4.72 11.38 15.03
C LEU A 293 -4.74 11.54 13.50
N SER A 294 -3.73 10.97 12.81
CA SER A 294 -3.53 11.12 11.38
C SER A 294 -4.71 10.61 10.53
N MET A 295 -4.84 11.10 9.30
CA MET A 295 -5.84 10.62 8.34
C MET A 295 -7.27 10.69 8.89
N ASN A 296 -7.69 11.90 9.24
CA ASN A 296 -9.03 12.24 9.73
C ASN A 296 -9.49 13.57 9.07
N ARG A 297 -10.57 14.17 9.56
CA ARG A 297 -11.10 15.48 9.15
C ARG A 297 -11.02 16.50 10.29
N LEU A 298 -10.01 16.38 11.16
CA LEU A 298 -9.85 17.27 12.32
C LEU A 298 -9.44 18.65 11.85
N SER A 299 -10.00 19.68 12.49
CA SER A 299 -9.88 21.08 12.10
C SER A 299 -9.51 21.96 13.31
N GLY A 300 -9.37 23.27 13.07
CA GLY A 300 -8.96 24.22 14.09
C GLY A 300 -7.44 24.33 14.23
N LYS A 301 -7.00 25.01 15.30
CA LYS A 301 -5.60 25.36 15.52
C LYS A 301 -4.93 24.42 16.52
N ILE A 302 -3.62 24.24 16.39
CA ILE A 302 -2.80 23.64 17.44
C ILE A 302 -2.55 24.72 18.52
N PRO A 303 -3.07 24.58 19.75
CA PRO A 303 -2.96 25.61 20.78
C PRO A 303 -1.58 25.61 21.44
N SER A 304 -1.22 26.70 22.11
CA SER A 304 0.04 26.80 22.88
C SER A 304 0.11 25.82 24.07
N THR A 305 -1.05 25.35 24.55
CA THR A 305 -1.17 24.31 25.59
C THR A 305 -0.68 22.94 25.12
N VAL A 306 -0.40 22.74 23.83
CA VAL A 306 0.23 21.50 23.31
C VAL A 306 1.53 21.17 24.06
N SER A 307 2.24 22.19 24.56
CA SER A 307 3.46 22.04 25.37
C SER A 307 3.26 21.36 26.74
N ASN A 308 2.02 21.13 27.18
CA ASN A 308 1.72 20.37 28.39
C ASN A 308 1.98 18.86 28.20
N LEU A 309 2.06 18.36 26.96
CA LEU A 309 2.42 16.98 26.64
C LEU A 309 3.93 16.74 26.79
N ALA A 310 4.48 17.00 27.98
CA ALA A 310 5.92 17.05 28.23
C ALA A 310 6.66 15.73 27.95
N GLN A 311 5.95 14.59 27.97
CA GLN A 311 6.50 13.26 27.72
C GLN A 311 6.44 12.83 26.24
N LEU A 312 5.85 13.65 25.36
CA LEU A 312 5.54 13.24 23.99
C LEU A 312 6.81 12.89 23.20
N GLY A 313 6.84 11.67 22.67
CA GLY A 313 7.90 11.13 21.84
C GLY A 313 7.51 11.02 20.37
N MET A 314 6.25 10.68 20.10
CA MET A 314 5.73 10.49 18.76
C MET A 314 4.44 11.30 18.58
N PHE A 315 4.46 12.25 17.65
CA PHE A 315 3.34 13.16 17.45
C PHE A 315 2.92 13.19 15.98
N TYR A 316 1.77 12.58 15.67
CA TYR A 316 1.25 12.46 14.32
C TYR A 316 -0.14 13.09 14.20
N LEU A 317 -0.23 14.19 13.45
CA LEU A 317 -1.45 14.90 13.10
C LEU A 317 -1.62 15.07 11.58
N ASP A 318 -0.88 14.30 10.80
CA ASP A 318 -0.86 14.41 9.34
C ASP A 318 -2.20 14.03 8.69
N ASP A 319 -2.41 14.52 7.48
CA ASP A 319 -3.62 14.25 6.67
C ASP A 319 -4.92 14.61 7.43
N ASN A 320 -5.06 15.91 7.69
CA ASN A 320 -6.19 16.52 8.40
C ASN A 320 -6.50 17.93 7.83
N GLU A 321 -7.40 18.66 8.47
CA GLU A 321 -7.79 20.04 8.11
C GLU A 321 -7.32 21.09 9.14
N LEU A 322 -6.24 20.82 9.88
CA LEU A 322 -5.70 21.75 10.88
C LEU A 322 -5.18 23.01 10.20
N SER A 323 -5.39 24.16 10.83
CA SER A 323 -5.06 25.47 10.26
C SER A 323 -4.42 26.41 11.28
N GLY A 324 -3.94 27.56 10.80
CA GLY A 324 -3.20 28.52 11.60
C GLY A 324 -1.73 28.12 11.81
N ASN A 325 -1.02 28.95 12.58
CA ASN A 325 0.41 28.81 12.78
C ASN A 325 0.79 27.62 13.67
N ILE A 326 1.97 27.06 13.42
CA ILE A 326 2.64 26.16 14.36
C ILE A 326 3.03 26.97 15.62
N PRO A 327 2.54 26.62 16.82
CA PRO A 327 2.81 27.39 18.02
C PRO A 327 4.27 27.22 18.49
N ALA A 328 4.95 28.33 18.78
CA ALA A 328 6.34 28.35 19.27
C ALA A 328 6.56 27.48 20.54
N ASN A 329 5.51 27.32 21.35
CA ASN A 329 5.53 26.47 22.55
C ASN A 329 5.88 25.00 22.28
N ILE A 330 5.72 24.49 21.05
CA ILE A 330 6.16 23.13 20.67
C ILE A 330 7.65 22.94 20.96
N GLY A 331 8.47 23.99 20.90
CA GLY A 331 9.89 23.95 21.26
C GLY A 331 10.20 23.50 22.70
N LYS A 332 9.19 23.37 23.56
CA LYS A 332 9.35 22.86 24.94
C LYS A 332 9.43 21.34 25.03
N PHE A 333 9.11 20.59 23.98
CA PHE A 333 9.22 19.14 24.01
C PHE A 333 10.67 18.69 24.13
N LYS A 334 10.95 17.81 25.10
CA LYS A 334 12.32 17.34 25.39
C LYS A 334 12.57 15.89 24.98
N ARG A 335 11.50 15.16 24.64
CA ARG A 335 11.52 13.72 24.32
C ARG A 335 11.02 13.42 22.92
N LEU A 336 10.63 14.44 22.15
CA LEU A 336 10.02 14.28 20.85
C LEU A 336 11.05 13.77 19.84
N LEU A 337 10.78 12.59 19.28
CA LEU A 337 11.62 11.89 18.30
C LEU A 337 11.09 12.08 16.89
N MET A 338 9.76 12.09 16.73
CA MET A 338 9.04 12.27 15.47
C MET A 338 7.94 13.33 15.62
N LEU A 339 7.94 14.30 14.71
CA LEU A 339 6.83 15.24 14.52
C LEU A 339 6.34 15.17 13.07
N ASN A 340 5.09 14.76 12.87
CA ASN A 340 4.43 14.80 11.56
C ASN A 340 3.19 15.67 11.60
N LEU A 341 3.25 16.80 10.90
CA LEU A 341 2.15 17.76 10.71
C LEU A 341 1.80 17.93 9.22
N SER A 342 2.27 17.01 8.37
CA SER A 342 2.11 17.11 6.92
C SER A 342 0.64 17.04 6.47
N VAL A 343 0.37 17.47 5.24
CA VAL A 343 -0.97 17.38 4.61
C VAL A 343 -2.04 18.01 5.50
N ASN A 344 -1.90 19.31 5.74
CA ASN A 344 -2.83 20.13 6.53
C ASN A 344 -2.97 21.51 5.89
N ARG A 345 -3.61 22.46 6.59
CA ARG A 345 -3.77 23.86 6.17
C ARG A 345 -2.96 24.81 7.07
N LEU A 346 -1.86 24.35 7.67
CA LEU A 346 -1.01 25.17 8.54
C LEU A 346 -0.34 26.28 7.74
N ASP A 347 -0.24 27.47 8.32
CA ASP A 347 0.30 28.66 7.66
C ASP A 347 1.28 29.43 8.58
N GLY A 348 1.72 30.61 8.13
CA GLY A 348 2.73 31.39 8.85
C GLY A 348 4.13 30.81 8.70
N PHE A 349 5.00 31.09 9.66
CA PHE A 349 6.42 30.73 9.60
C PHE A 349 6.71 29.45 10.39
N ILE A 350 7.80 28.76 10.02
CA ILE A 350 8.39 27.73 10.88
C ILE A 350 8.99 28.44 12.11
N PRO A 351 8.49 28.19 13.33
CA PRO A 351 9.00 28.86 14.52
C PRO A 351 10.41 28.34 14.86
N ARG A 352 11.35 29.25 15.14
CA ARG A 352 12.73 28.87 15.54
C ARG A 352 12.75 27.97 16.79
N GLU A 353 11.77 28.12 17.67
CA GLU A 353 11.65 27.33 18.89
C GLU A 353 11.41 25.84 18.58
N LEU A 354 10.67 25.51 17.51
CA LEU A 354 10.51 24.13 17.04
C LEU A 354 11.86 23.49 16.67
N LEU A 355 12.74 24.28 16.07
CA LEU A 355 14.05 23.81 15.61
C LEU A 355 15.07 23.66 16.75
N ASN A 356 14.71 24.03 17.98
CA ASN A 356 15.53 23.77 19.17
C ASN A 356 15.26 22.41 19.83
N ILE A 357 14.36 21.59 19.27
CA ILE A 357 14.03 20.27 19.79
C ILE A 357 15.10 19.25 19.36
N SER A 358 16.26 19.31 20.02
CA SER A 358 17.42 18.43 19.74
C SER A 358 17.17 16.92 19.92
N SER A 359 16.05 16.53 20.54
CA SER A 359 15.63 15.13 20.65
C SER A 359 15.08 14.56 19.33
N LEU A 360 14.70 15.40 18.37
CA LEU A 360 14.20 14.95 17.07
C LEU A 360 15.30 14.18 16.35
N SER A 361 15.06 12.88 16.20
CA SER A 361 16.02 11.93 15.63
C SER A 361 15.42 11.07 14.53
N LEU A 362 14.11 10.81 14.60
CA LEU A 362 13.41 10.09 13.54
C LEU A 362 13.06 11.05 12.40
N GLY A 363 12.35 12.14 12.69
CA GLY A 363 11.99 13.07 11.63
C GLY A 363 11.15 14.26 12.03
N LEU A 364 11.20 15.27 11.16
CA LEU A 364 10.36 16.44 11.14
C LEU A 364 9.71 16.55 9.76
N ASP A 365 8.41 16.28 9.70
CA ASP A 365 7.63 16.39 8.47
C ASP A 365 6.56 17.48 8.60
N LEU A 366 6.74 18.54 7.83
CA LEU A 366 5.86 19.70 7.72
C LEU A 366 5.34 19.88 6.27
N SER A 367 5.52 18.85 5.43
CA SER A 367 5.23 18.95 4.00
C SER A 367 3.73 19.18 3.71
N ASN A 368 3.41 19.64 2.50
CA ASN A 368 2.02 19.77 2.05
C ASN A 368 1.18 20.66 2.99
N ASN A 369 1.66 21.88 3.22
CA ASN A 369 1.00 22.90 4.04
C ASN A 369 1.09 24.28 3.33
N ASN A 370 0.72 25.35 4.02
CA ASN A 370 0.82 26.74 3.54
C ASN A 370 1.93 27.54 4.26
N LEU A 371 2.97 26.88 4.79
CA LEU A 371 4.05 27.54 5.53
C LEU A 371 4.86 28.45 4.61
N ALA A 372 5.23 29.63 5.10
CA ALA A 372 5.89 30.67 4.34
C ALA A 372 7.12 31.24 5.05
N GLY A 373 7.87 32.08 4.32
CA GLY A 373 9.10 32.71 4.81
C GLY A 373 10.33 31.80 4.75
N PRO A 374 11.46 32.24 5.33
CA PRO A 374 12.71 31.50 5.27
C PRO A 374 12.76 30.31 6.22
N ILE A 375 13.58 29.32 5.86
CA ILE A 375 13.99 28.26 6.79
C ILE A 375 14.96 28.89 7.81
N PRO A 376 14.64 28.91 9.12
CA PRO A 376 15.49 29.53 10.13
C PRO A 376 16.85 28.85 10.26
N GLN A 377 17.86 29.62 10.67
CA GLN A 377 19.24 29.13 10.86
C GLN A 377 19.35 28.07 11.95
N GLU A 378 18.42 28.13 12.91
CA GLU A 378 18.27 27.20 14.03
C GLU A 378 17.97 25.76 13.59
N VAL A 379 17.66 25.50 12.31
CA VAL A 379 17.55 24.13 11.78
C VAL A 379 18.81 23.31 12.08
N GLY A 380 19.98 23.96 12.15
CA GLY A 380 21.24 23.31 12.54
C GLY A 380 21.32 22.82 13.98
N ASN A 381 20.38 23.19 14.85
CA ASN A 381 20.30 22.68 16.22
C ASN A 381 19.75 21.23 16.26
N LEU A 382 19.12 20.77 15.17
CA LEU A 382 18.57 19.41 15.02
C LEU A 382 19.65 18.40 14.61
N ILE A 383 20.74 18.33 15.37
CA ILE A 383 21.96 17.57 15.03
C ILE A 383 21.74 16.05 14.85
N ASN A 384 20.69 15.50 15.46
CA ASN A 384 20.36 14.07 15.42
C ASN A 384 19.29 13.72 14.38
N LEU A 385 18.76 14.70 13.66
CA LEU A 385 17.59 14.53 12.80
C LEU A 385 17.86 13.55 11.66
N GLY A 386 17.02 12.52 11.50
CA GLY A 386 17.10 11.56 10.40
C GLY A 386 16.39 12.02 9.13
N LEU A 387 15.18 12.58 9.25
CA LEU A 387 14.37 13.08 8.14
C LEU A 387 13.99 14.54 8.34
N LEU A 388 14.23 15.38 7.33
CA LEU A 388 13.65 16.71 7.21
C LEU A 388 12.81 16.79 5.95
N ASN A 389 11.50 16.95 6.11
CA ASN A 389 10.58 17.15 4.99
C ASN A 389 9.78 18.45 5.19
N VAL A 390 10.02 19.42 4.32
CA VAL A 390 9.31 20.71 4.28
C VAL A 390 8.76 21.01 2.88
N SER A 391 8.61 19.97 2.06
CA SER A 391 8.20 20.11 0.67
C SER A 391 6.76 20.59 0.50
N ASN A 392 6.41 21.06 -0.69
CA ASN A 392 5.06 21.48 -1.07
C ASN A 392 4.48 22.51 -0.08
N ASN A 393 5.22 23.62 0.07
CA ASN A 393 4.88 24.75 0.93
C ASN A 393 5.12 26.06 0.16
N LYS A 394 5.10 27.19 0.88
CA LYS A 394 5.38 28.54 0.36
C LYS A 394 6.69 29.10 0.92
N LEU A 395 7.65 28.24 1.27
CA LEU A 395 8.93 28.66 1.84
C LEU A 395 9.75 29.45 0.82
N SER A 396 10.47 30.47 1.28
CA SER A 396 11.19 31.43 0.44
C SER A 396 12.58 31.74 1.01
N GLY A 397 13.35 32.61 0.38
CA GLY A 397 14.74 32.87 0.79
C GLY A 397 15.67 31.72 0.42
N GLY A 398 16.90 31.73 0.94
CA GLY A 398 17.89 30.69 0.62
C GLY A 398 17.89 29.50 1.56
N LEU A 399 18.52 28.41 1.12
CA LEU A 399 18.83 27.28 2.00
C LEU A 399 19.68 27.79 3.17
N SER A 400 19.27 27.47 4.39
CA SER A 400 20.04 27.83 5.58
C SER A 400 21.37 27.07 5.58
N SER A 401 22.47 27.79 5.83
CA SER A 401 23.77 27.17 6.05
C SER A 401 23.81 26.29 7.30
N GLY A 402 22.87 26.49 8.23
CA GLY A 402 22.72 25.72 9.47
C GLY A 402 22.42 24.24 9.22
N LEU A 403 21.81 23.89 8.08
CA LEU A 403 21.59 22.49 7.67
C LEU A 403 22.86 21.66 7.70
N GLY A 404 24.03 22.25 7.47
CA GLY A 404 25.32 21.55 7.53
C GLY A 404 25.63 20.92 8.90
N HIS A 405 24.97 21.35 9.99
CA HIS A 405 25.15 20.76 11.31
C HIS A 405 24.31 19.49 11.55
N CYS A 406 23.35 19.18 10.69
CA CYS A 406 22.48 17.99 10.80
C CYS A 406 23.19 16.73 10.28
N VAL A 407 24.33 16.36 10.86
CA VAL A 407 25.23 15.34 10.32
C VAL A 407 24.64 13.92 10.26
N GLN A 408 23.57 13.64 11.01
CA GLN A 408 22.82 12.37 11.00
C GLN A 408 21.67 12.34 9.98
N LEU A 409 21.46 13.43 9.22
CA LEU A 409 20.37 13.53 8.27
C LEU A 409 20.53 12.51 7.15
N LEU A 410 19.52 11.65 7.02
CA LEU A 410 19.42 10.60 5.99
C LEU A 410 18.63 11.08 4.79
N SER A 411 17.58 11.87 5.00
CA SER A 411 16.76 12.38 3.92
C SER A 411 16.37 13.85 4.10
N LEU A 412 16.49 14.61 3.00
CA LEU A 412 16.21 16.03 2.90
C LEU A 412 15.24 16.30 1.74
N HIS A 413 14.00 16.69 2.05
CA HIS A 413 12.96 17.01 1.08
C HIS A 413 12.52 18.46 1.24
N MET A 414 12.70 19.25 0.18
CA MET A 414 12.38 20.68 0.12
C MET A 414 11.71 21.06 -1.21
N GLU A 415 11.25 20.07 -1.98
CA GLU A 415 10.65 20.28 -3.29
C GLU A 415 9.37 21.11 -3.26
N GLY A 416 9.00 21.74 -4.38
CA GLY A 416 7.72 22.45 -4.49
C GLY A 416 7.60 23.65 -3.55
N ASN A 417 8.63 24.51 -3.53
CA ASN A 417 8.68 25.72 -2.70
C ASN A 417 9.14 26.94 -3.55
N MET A 418 9.37 28.08 -2.90
CA MET A 418 9.90 29.31 -3.52
C MET A 418 11.33 29.61 -3.05
N LEU A 419 12.12 28.59 -2.70
CA LEU A 419 13.51 28.76 -2.25
C LEU A 419 14.38 29.31 -3.38
N SER A 420 15.35 30.16 -3.06
CA SER A 420 16.15 30.92 -4.03
C SER A 420 17.60 31.09 -3.60
N GLY A 421 18.48 31.54 -4.49
CA GLY A 421 19.91 31.67 -4.19
C GLY A 421 20.65 30.34 -4.29
N ILE A 422 21.88 30.30 -3.79
CA ILE A 422 22.81 29.18 -4.01
C ILE A 422 22.70 28.09 -2.95
N ILE A 423 23.10 26.87 -3.28
CA ILE A 423 23.28 25.78 -2.32
C ILE A 423 24.52 26.08 -1.44
N PRO A 424 24.40 26.18 -0.10
CA PRO A 424 25.52 26.53 0.76
C PRO A 424 26.59 25.44 0.84
N GLN A 425 27.87 25.86 0.86
CA GLN A 425 29.02 24.95 1.00
C GLN A 425 29.02 24.13 2.30
N SER A 426 28.36 24.64 3.35
CA SER A 426 28.25 23.96 4.64
C SER A 426 27.52 22.62 4.55
N LEU A 427 26.66 22.40 3.54
CA LEU A 427 25.95 21.13 3.35
C LEU A 427 26.92 19.95 3.09
N SER A 428 28.16 20.21 2.67
CA SER A 428 29.22 19.18 2.52
C SER A 428 29.49 18.36 3.79
N ALA A 429 29.03 18.81 4.95
CA ALA A 429 29.12 18.11 6.24
C ALA A 429 28.05 17.02 6.46
N LEU A 430 27.01 16.93 5.62
CA LEU A 430 25.93 15.94 5.71
C LEU A 430 26.39 14.52 5.31
N LYS A 431 27.22 13.87 6.12
CA LYS A 431 27.86 12.59 5.73
C LYS A 431 26.92 11.38 5.69
N ALA A 432 25.82 11.41 6.45
CA ALA A 432 24.84 10.33 6.48
C ALA A 432 23.79 10.42 5.35
N ILE A 433 23.76 11.52 4.58
CA ILE A 433 22.69 11.80 3.63
C ILE A 433 22.61 10.73 2.54
N GLN A 434 21.40 10.24 2.34
CA GLN A 434 21.06 9.24 1.34
C GLN A 434 20.19 9.85 0.23
N GLN A 435 19.29 10.77 0.58
CA GLN A 435 18.34 11.35 -0.35
C GLN A 435 18.25 12.87 -0.20
N ILE A 436 18.26 13.56 -1.35
CA ILE A 436 18.09 15.00 -1.43
C ILE A 436 17.07 15.29 -2.53
N ASP A 437 15.98 15.97 -2.20
CA ASP A 437 15.07 16.55 -3.18
C ASP A 437 14.93 18.06 -2.97
N LEU A 438 15.45 18.83 -3.93
CA LEU A 438 15.36 20.28 -4.04
C LEU A 438 14.59 20.70 -5.31
N SER A 439 13.90 19.74 -5.94
CA SER A 439 12.72 19.85 -6.80
C SER A 439 12.04 21.21 -6.91
N GLU A 440 11.74 21.75 -8.09
CA GLU A 440 10.66 22.74 -8.24
C GLU A 440 10.80 23.95 -7.29
N ASN A 441 11.93 24.64 -7.43
CA ASN A 441 12.29 25.82 -6.65
C ASN A 441 12.90 26.89 -7.57
N ASN A 442 13.46 27.94 -6.99
CA ASN A 442 14.09 29.06 -7.67
C ASN A 442 15.60 29.18 -7.34
N LEU A 443 16.26 28.06 -7.05
CA LEU A 443 17.69 28.00 -6.68
C LEU A 443 18.57 28.32 -7.88
N THR A 444 19.68 29.01 -7.63
CA THR A 444 20.60 29.54 -8.65
C THR A 444 22.04 29.10 -8.41
N GLY A 445 22.93 29.44 -9.34
CA GLY A 445 24.38 29.19 -9.24
C GLY A 445 24.78 27.81 -9.75
N GLN A 446 26.00 27.39 -9.42
CA GLN A 446 26.54 26.10 -9.86
C GLN A 446 26.12 24.96 -8.93
N VAL A 447 25.98 23.76 -9.50
CA VAL A 447 25.79 22.52 -8.73
C VAL A 447 27.08 22.23 -7.94
N PRO A 448 27.05 22.19 -6.59
CA PRO A 448 28.26 22.05 -5.80
C PRO A 448 28.97 20.71 -6.01
N GLN A 449 30.30 20.77 -6.15
CA GLN A 449 31.15 19.59 -6.35
C GLN A 449 31.10 18.59 -5.19
N PHE A 450 30.81 19.05 -3.97
CA PHE A 450 30.77 18.17 -2.79
C PHE A 450 29.66 17.13 -2.84
N PHE A 451 28.63 17.28 -3.67
CA PHE A 451 27.61 16.25 -3.87
C PHE A 451 28.22 14.94 -4.39
N GLY A 452 29.26 15.02 -5.21
CA GLY A 452 30.02 13.84 -5.65
C GLY A 452 30.82 13.16 -4.53
N ASN A 453 31.01 13.82 -3.38
CA ASN A 453 31.78 13.30 -2.25
C ASN A 453 30.91 12.59 -1.19
N PHE A 454 29.59 12.56 -1.35
CA PHE A 454 28.71 11.83 -0.43
C PHE A 454 28.69 10.34 -0.78
N SER A 455 29.29 9.52 0.09
CA SER A 455 29.39 8.07 -0.11
C SER A 455 28.07 7.33 0.06
N SER A 456 27.13 7.91 0.82
CA SER A 456 25.84 7.29 1.17
C SER A 456 24.68 7.80 0.30
N LEU A 457 24.91 8.86 -0.49
CA LEU A 457 23.89 9.49 -1.33
C LEU A 457 23.52 8.53 -2.47
N ASN A 458 22.26 8.16 -2.55
CA ASN A 458 21.71 7.27 -3.58
C ASN A 458 20.66 7.95 -4.47
N TYR A 459 20.17 9.14 -4.08
CA TYR A 459 19.23 9.92 -4.87
C TYR A 459 19.43 11.42 -4.64
N ILE A 460 19.50 12.18 -5.73
CA ILE A 460 19.47 13.64 -5.71
C ILE A 460 18.59 14.18 -6.84
N ASN A 461 17.63 15.00 -6.50
CA ASN A 461 16.79 15.70 -7.45
C ASN A 461 16.92 17.20 -7.25
N ILE A 462 17.44 17.88 -8.28
CA ILE A 462 17.56 19.34 -8.33
C ILE A 462 16.85 19.91 -9.57
N SER A 463 15.93 19.14 -10.14
CA SER A 463 15.18 19.52 -11.33
C SER A 463 14.33 20.77 -11.09
N TYR A 464 13.91 21.43 -12.16
CA TYR A 464 13.05 22.60 -12.19
C TYR A 464 13.54 23.72 -11.26
N ASN A 465 14.79 24.11 -11.43
CA ASN A 465 15.46 25.23 -10.76
C ASN A 465 16.13 26.15 -11.81
N LYS A 466 17.04 27.03 -11.36
CA LYS A 466 17.83 27.94 -12.19
C LYS A 466 19.34 27.70 -12.05
N PHE A 467 19.75 26.44 -11.89
CA PHE A 467 21.17 26.09 -11.84
C PHE A 467 21.84 26.29 -13.21
N GLU A 468 23.12 26.68 -13.18
CA GLU A 468 23.92 26.98 -14.37
C GLU A 468 25.35 26.42 -14.27
N GLY A 469 26.00 26.26 -15.41
CA GLY A 469 27.39 25.81 -15.51
C GLY A 469 27.58 24.28 -15.50
N PRO A 470 28.83 23.82 -15.34
CA PRO A 470 29.15 22.40 -15.47
C PRO A 470 28.63 21.58 -14.29
N ILE A 471 28.08 20.40 -14.56
CA ILE A 471 27.76 19.41 -13.52
C ILE A 471 29.05 18.72 -13.00
N PRO A 472 29.09 18.28 -11.73
CA PRO A 472 30.19 17.43 -11.23
C PRO A 472 30.31 16.11 -11.99
N THR A 473 31.51 15.56 -12.10
CA THR A 473 31.79 14.34 -12.90
C THR A 473 32.04 13.09 -12.05
N GLY A 474 32.07 13.21 -10.72
CA GLY A 474 32.36 12.11 -9.79
C GLY A 474 31.20 11.78 -8.84
N GLY A 475 31.28 10.62 -8.20
CA GLY A 475 30.30 10.16 -7.21
C GLY A 475 28.93 9.88 -7.82
N ILE A 476 27.87 10.44 -7.21
CA ILE A 476 26.47 10.23 -7.60
C ILE A 476 26.20 10.63 -9.06
N PHE A 477 26.94 11.60 -9.61
CA PHE A 477 26.82 12.06 -11.00
C PHE A 477 27.39 11.08 -12.03
N GLY A 478 27.97 9.96 -11.61
CA GLY A 478 28.25 8.83 -12.50
C GLY A 478 27.01 8.02 -12.87
N SER A 479 25.86 8.27 -12.22
CA SER A 479 24.61 7.52 -12.39
C SER A 479 23.48 8.42 -12.89
N SER A 480 23.09 8.28 -14.17
CA SER A 480 22.00 9.07 -14.77
C SER A 480 20.63 8.82 -14.14
N THR A 481 20.52 7.75 -13.34
CA THR A 481 19.28 7.29 -12.73
C THR A 481 19.06 7.80 -11.32
N ALA A 482 20.15 8.14 -10.62
CA ALA A 482 20.15 8.65 -9.26
C ALA A 482 20.13 10.19 -9.19
N VAL A 483 20.36 10.87 -10.32
CA VAL A 483 20.41 12.34 -10.39
C VAL A 483 19.35 12.86 -11.36
N ALA A 484 18.44 13.70 -10.86
CA ALA A 484 17.45 14.41 -11.67
C ALA A 484 17.83 15.90 -11.80
N LEU A 485 17.96 16.36 -13.06
CA LEU A 485 18.50 17.68 -13.44
C LEU A 485 17.57 18.49 -14.35
N GLN A 486 16.43 17.91 -14.75
CA GLN A 486 15.52 18.43 -15.77
C GLN A 486 15.09 19.87 -15.47
N GLY A 487 14.74 20.66 -16.49
CA GLY A 487 14.25 22.04 -16.29
C GLY A 487 15.30 23.10 -15.94
N ASN A 488 16.56 22.73 -15.65
CA ASN A 488 17.66 23.67 -15.50
C ASN A 488 18.35 23.93 -16.84
N THR A 489 17.94 24.99 -17.55
CA THR A 489 18.41 25.28 -18.92
C THR A 489 19.87 25.76 -19.00
N GLY A 490 20.46 26.20 -17.88
CA GLY A 490 21.83 26.69 -17.82
C GLY A 490 22.89 25.61 -17.56
N LEU A 491 22.50 24.37 -17.31
CA LEU A 491 23.43 23.28 -17.00
C LEU A 491 24.10 22.71 -18.26
N CYS A 492 25.36 22.29 -18.12
CA CYS A 492 26.13 21.70 -19.21
C CYS A 492 27.07 20.57 -18.74
N GLU A 493 27.49 19.71 -19.66
CA GLU A 493 28.42 18.59 -19.42
C GLU A 493 29.83 18.90 -19.97
N THR A 494 30.88 18.39 -19.31
CA THR A 494 32.28 18.74 -19.66
C THR A 494 32.98 17.75 -20.59
N ALA A 495 32.46 16.52 -20.77
CA ALA A 495 33.10 15.54 -21.66
C ALA A 495 32.14 14.48 -22.24
N ALA A 496 31.40 13.76 -21.39
CA ALA A 496 30.48 12.69 -21.79
C ALA A 496 29.03 13.11 -21.54
N THR A 497 28.13 12.85 -22.49
CA THR A 497 26.69 13.12 -22.36
C THR A 497 25.99 11.99 -21.60
N ILE A 498 26.16 11.94 -20.28
CA ILE A 498 25.49 10.98 -19.39
C ILE A 498 24.04 11.40 -19.16
N PHE A 499 23.79 12.71 -19.11
CA PHE A 499 22.50 13.32 -18.79
C PHE A 499 21.81 13.98 -19.99
N GLY A 500 22.44 13.94 -21.17
CA GLY A 500 21.90 14.57 -22.39
C GLY A 500 21.88 16.10 -22.34
N LEU A 501 22.76 16.71 -21.54
CA LEU A 501 22.88 18.17 -21.44
C LEU A 501 23.83 18.71 -22.53
N PRO A 502 23.73 20.01 -22.89
CA PRO A 502 24.68 20.63 -23.81
C PRO A 502 26.11 20.52 -23.30
N ILE A 503 27.09 20.37 -24.19
CA ILE A 503 28.51 20.41 -23.81
C ILE A 503 28.88 21.86 -23.48
N CYS A 504 29.53 22.08 -22.33
CA CYS A 504 29.92 23.43 -21.91
C CYS A 504 30.82 24.07 -22.97
N PRO A 505 30.55 25.34 -23.39
CA PRO A 505 31.37 26.00 -24.40
C PRO A 505 32.81 26.10 -23.92
N ALA A 506 33.74 25.53 -24.69
CA ALA A 506 35.16 25.67 -24.44
C ALA A 506 35.50 27.17 -24.48
N THR A 507 35.94 27.70 -23.34
CA THR A 507 36.43 29.08 -23.29
C THR A 507 37.69 29.20 -24.12
N SER A 508 37.54 29.58 -25.38
CA SER A 508 38.60 30.22 -26.16
C SER A 508 37.99 31.42 -26.88
N ALA A 509 38.24 32.59 -26.32
CA ALA A 509 37.95 33.87 -26.93
C ALA A 509 38.83 34.05 -28.18
N THR A 510 38.25 33.95 -29.38
CA THR A 510 38.78 34.63 -30.57
C THR A 510 37.62 34.90 -31.53
N LYS A 511 37.33 36.19 -31.74
CA LYS A 511 36.44 36.72 -32.79
C LYS A 511 36.88 36.20 -34.15
N TRP A 512 35.96 35.79 -35.01
CA TRP A 512 36.17 35.74 -36.46
C TRP A 512 35.04 36.45 -37.20
N GLU A 513 35.45 37.38 -38.07
CA GLU A 513 34.62 38.06 -39.06
C GLU A 513 34.30 37.09 -40.20
N ILE A 514 33.03 37.07 -40.63
CA ILE A 514 32.55 36.17 -41.69
C ILE A 514 32.73 36.87 -43.04
N ASN A 515 33.48 36.22 -43.95
CA ASN A 515 33.65 36.63 -45.34
C ASN A 515 32.69 35.83 -46.24
N ALA A 516 31.88 36.52 -47.05
CA ALA A 516 30.69 36.01 -47.74
C ALA A 516 30.93 34.99 -48.89
N GLY A 517 32.16 34.47 -49.06
CA GLY A 517 32.50 33.52 -50.13
C GLY A 517 32.28 32.03 -49.81
N LEU A 518 32.11 31.67 -48.53
CA LEU A 518 32.06 30.26 -48.10
C LEU A 518 30.65 29.64 -48.10
N VAL A 519 29.60 30.46 -48.24
CA VAL A 519 28.20 30.02 -48.24
C VAL A 519 27.81 29.32 -49.54
N LEU A 520 28.54 29.55 -50.65
CA LEU A 520 28.20 28.97 -51.95
C LEU A 520 28.74 27.55 -52.18
N LEU A 521 29.65 27.05 -51.33
CA LEU A 521 30.32 25.76 -51.54
C LEU A 521 29.69 24.60 -50.75
N ILE A 522 28.74 24.89 -49.85
CA ILE A 522 28.07 23.91 -48.98
C ILE A 522 26.70 23.49 -49.53
N ILE A 523 26.09 24.30 -50.41
CA ILE A 523 24.70 24.09 -50.88
C ILE A 523 24.64 23.07 -52.03
N THR A 524 25.70 22.97 -52.85
CA THR A 524 25.73 22.08 -54.01
C THR A 524 25.87 20.58 -53.71
N PRO A 525 26.57 20.12 -52.64
CA PRO A 525 26.63 18.69 -52.31
C PRO A 525 25.35 18.18 -51.62
N LEU A 526 24.64 19.04 -50.88
CA LEU A 526 23.44 18.66 -50.12
C LEU A 526 22.26 18.29 -51.01
N ILE A 527 22.13 18.95 -52.17
CA ILE A 527 21.06 18.68 -53.14
C ILE A 527 21.32 17.37 -53.91
N ALA A 528 22.59 17.03 -54.17
CA ALA A 528 22.96 15.78 -54.81
C ALA A 528 22.74 14.57 -53.89
N ILE A 529 23.07 14.69 -52.61
CA ILE A 529 22.87 13.61 -51.61
C ILE A 529 21.39 13.32 -51.41
N ALA A 530 20.53 14.36 -51.40
CA ALA A 530 19.08 14.20 -51.31
C ALA A 530 18.47 13.51 -52.54
N PHE A 531 19.04 13.72 -53.72
CA PHE A 531 18.57 13.09 -54.96
C PHE A 531 18.96 11.61 -55.05
N PHE A 532 20.16 11.24 -54.59
CA PHE A 532 20.61 9.85 -54.54
C PHE A 532 19.95 9.04 -53.42
N SER A 533 19.64 9.65 -52.27
CA SER A 533 18.91 8.98 -51.19
C SER A 533 17.46 8.67 -51.59
N PHE A 534 16.80 9.58 -52.32
CA PHE A 534 15.45 9.35 -52.86
C PHE A 534 15.43 8.22 -53.90
N LEU A 535 16.43 8.15 -54.78
CA LEU A 535 16.55 7.08 -55.77
C LEU A 535 16.83 5.71 -55.13
N TRP A 536 17.59 5.68 -54.03
CA TRP A 536 17.91 4.46 -53.29
C TRP A 536 16.68 3.89 -52.56
N ILE A 537 15.84 4.77 -52.01
CA ILE A 537 14.58 4.40 -51.34
C ILE A 537 13.58 3.76 -52.33
N VAL A 538 13.46 4.31 -53.55
CA VAL A 538 12.57 3.75 -54.58
C VAL A 538 13.02 2.36 -55.04
N VAL A 539 14.33 2.10 -55.12
CA VAL A 539 14.88 0.78 -55.47
C VAL A 539 14.69 -0.24 -54.34
N THR A 540 14.72 0.18 -53.06
CA THR A 540 14.43 -0.70 -51.92
C THR A 540 12.95 -1.05 -51.76
N VAL A 541 12.02 -0.16 -52.16
CA VAL A 541 10.58 -0.42 -52.05
C VAL A 541 10.06 -1.38 -53.13
N MET A 542 10.77 -1.55 -54.25
CA MET A 542 10.40 -2.51 -55.31
C MET A 542 10.93 -3.94 -55.11
N LYS A 543 11.69 -4.23 -54.04
CA LYS A 543 12.11 -5.59 -53.68
C LYS A 543 11.55 -5.94 -52.31
N GLY A 544 10.50 -6.77 -52.33
CA GLY A 544 9.78 -7.22 -51.13
C GLY A 544 10.72 -7.73 -50.02
N PRO A 545 10.37 -7.50 -48.75
CA PRO A 545 11.28 -7.75 -47.65
C PRO A 545 11.48 -9.25 -47.45
N LYS A 546 12.71 -9.72 -47.67
CA LYS A 546 13.18 -10.99 -47.12
C LYS A 546 13.66 -10.73 -45.70
N THR A 547 12.87 -11.16 -44.74
CA THR A 547 13.24 -11.23 -43.33
C THR A 547 14.41 -12.19 -43.13
N GLN A 548 15.54 -11.68 -42.64
CA GLN A 548 16.55 -12.51 -41.99
C GLN A 548 16.27 -12.60 -40.49
N PRO A 549 16.64 -13.71 -39.84
CA PRO A 549 16.25 -14.01 -38.47
C PRO A 549 16.94 -13.05 -37.50
N SER A 550 16.15 -12.47 -36.59
CA SER A 550 16.68 -11.80 -35.41
C SER A 550 17.61 -12.77 -34.67
N GLU A 551 18.80 -12.29 -34.32
CA GLU A 551 19.65 -12.95 -33.35
C GLU A 551 18.84 -13.14 -32.07
N ASN A 552 18.76 -14.40 -31.63
CA ASN A 552 18.12 -14.79 -30.39
C ASN A 552 18.85 -14.14 -29.22
N PHE A 553 18.34 -13.01 -28.72
CA PHE A 553 18.68 -12.53 -27.39
C PHE A 553 18.06 -13.51 -26.39
N LYS A 554 18.81 -14.56 -26.03
CA LYS A 554 18.55 -15.34 -24.82
C LYS A 554 18.89 -14.45 -23.62
N GLU A 555 18.02 -13.50 -23.31
CA GLU A 555 18.06 -12.82 -22.04
C GLU A 555 17.48 -13.77 -20.99
N THR A 556 18.36 -14.44 -20.26
CA THR A 556 18.00 -15.01 -18.97
C THR A 556 17.42 -13.87 -18.11
N MET A 557 16.14 -13.94 -17.77
CA MET A 557 15.49 -13.01 -16.84
C MET A 557 16.40 -12.81 -15.63
N LYS A 558 16.86 -11.56 -15.42
CA LYS A 558 17.72 -11.22 -14.28
C LYS A 558 16.96 -11.53 -13.00
N ARG A 559 17.48 -12.44 -12.17
CA ARG A 559 16.92 -12.73 -10.85
C ARG A 559 17.15 -11.52 -9.94
N VAL A 560 16.07 -11.01 -9.38
CA VAL A 560 16.07 -9.94 -8.39
C VAL A 560 15.83 -10.53 -7.00
N SER A 561 16.56 -10.06 -6.00
CA SER A 561 16.42 -10.45 -4.60
C SER A 561 15.46 -9.53 -3.84
N TYR A 562 15.03 -9.94 -2.64
CA TYR A 562 14.33 -9.04 -1.71
C TYR A 562 15.12 -7.76 -1.45
N GLY A 563 16.45 -7.86 -1.26
CA GLY A 563 17.31 -6.71 -1.04
C GLY A 563 17.30 -5.72 -2.22
N ASP A 564 17.28 -6.24 -3.46
CA ASP A 564 17.18 -5.39 -4.66
C ASP A 564 15.83 -4.70 -4.72
N ILE A 565 14.74 -5.42 -4.43
CA ILE A 565 13.39 -4.86 -4.38
C ILE A 565 13.28 -3.80 -3.30
N LEU A 566 13.76 -4.09 -2.09
CA LEU A 566 13.71 -3.19 -0.94
C LEU A 566 14.51 -1.91 -1.18
N LYS A 567 15.69 -1.99 -1.80
CA LYS A 567 16.42 -0.80 -2.26
C LYS A 567 15.65 -0.03 -3.32
N THR A 568 15.13 -0.75 -4.32
CA THR A 568 14.46 -0.16 -5.50
C THR A 568 13.16 0.55 -5.13
N THR A 569 12.42 0.03 -4.15
CA THR A 569 11.19 0.65 -3.62
C THR A 569 11.48 1.69 -2.54
N ASN A 570 12.75 1.98 -2.24
CA ASN A 570 13.18 2.83 -1.14
C ASN A 570 12.60 2.40 0.20
N TRP A 571 12.91 1.16 0.62
CA TRP A 571 12.41 0.55 1.85
C TRP A 571 10.88 0.54 1.94
N PHE A 572 10.22 0.29 0.80
CA PHE A 572 8.76 0.34 0.66
C PHE A 572 8.16 1.69 1.08
N SER A 573 8.87 2.79 0.81
CA SER A 573 8.43 4.15 1.11
C SER A 573 7.04 4.45 0.54
N MET A 574 6.24 5.17 1.33
CA MET A 574 4.91 5.63 0.92
C MET A 574 4.95 6.54 -0.31
N VAL A 575 6.02 7.31 -0.50
CA VAL A 575 6.20 8.23 -1.65
C VAL A 575 6.33 7.46 -2.96
N ASN A 576 7.00 6.30 -2.90
CA ASN A 576 7.15 5.43 -4.04
C ASN A 576 5.94 4.50 -4.22
N ARG A 577 4.95 4.51 -3.32
CA ARG A 577 3.77 3.66 -3.46
C ARG A 577 2.74 4.32 -4.37
N ILE A 578 2.70 3.89 -5.63
CA ILE A 578 1.79 4.40 -6.66
C ILE A 578 0.41 3.75 -6.64
N GLY A 579 0.25 2.62 -5.94
CA GLY A 579 -1.05 1.95 -5.78
C GLY A 579 -1.04 0.94 -4.65
N SER A 580 -2.22 0.64 -4.10
CA SER A 580 -2.38 -0.47 -3.16
C SER A 580 -3.78 -1.05 -3.27
N SER A 581 -3.86 -2.38 -3.24
CA SER A 581 -5.08 -3.15 -3.07
C SER A 581 -5.00 -3.94 -1.76
N TYR A 582 -6.02 -4.76 -1.51
CA TYR A 582 -6.02 -5.76 -0.42
C TYR A 582 -5.00 -6.89 -0.65
N THR A 583 -4.67 -7.20 -1.90
CA THR A 583 -3.79 -8.34 -2.23
C THR A 583 -2.35 -7.94 -2.51
N ALA A 584 -2.08 -6.68 -2.86
CA ALA A 584 -0.75 -6.21 -3.21
C ALA A 584 -0.59 -4.69 -3.09
N SER A 585 0.64 -4.23 -2.92
CA SER A 585 1.03 -2.82 -3.09
C SER A 585 1.92 -2.66 -4.31
N VAL A 586 1.72 -1.61 -5.09
CA VAL A 586 2.53 -1.29 -6.27
C VAL A 586 3.41 -0.09 -5.96
N TYR A 587 4.70 -0.26 -6.16
CA TYR A 587 5.71 0.76 -5.95
C TYR A 587 6.33 1.16 -7.28
N ILE A 588 6.59 2.44 -7.49
CA ILE A 588 7.52 2.90 -8.52
C ILE A 588 8.94 2.76 -7.98
N GLY A 589 9.86 2.36 -8.84
CA GLY A 589 11.27 2.31 -8.50
C GLY A 589 12.13 2.20 -9.74
N ARG A 590 13.44 2.12 -9.53
CA ARG A 590 14.41 1.88 -10.60
C ARG A 590 15.55 1.03 -10.08
N PHE A 591 15.80 -0.13 -10.69
CA PHE A 591 16.91 -1.00 -10.27
C PHE A 591 18.25 -0.35 -10.60
N GLU A 592 19.26 -0.52 -9.74
CA GLU A 592 20.62 0.00 -9.97
C GLU A 592 21.24 -0.47 -11.30
N PHE A 593 20.85 -1.65 -11.79
CA PHE A 593 21.33 -2.25 -13.03
C PHE A 593 20.44 -1.98 -14.26
N ALA A 594 19.38 -1.17 -14.12
CA ALA A 594 18.42 -0.86 -15.19
C ALA A 594 18.20 0.65 -15.33
N THR A 595 18.05 1.13 -16.57
CA THR A 595 17.83 2.56 -16.87
C THR A 595 16.39 2.99 -16.69
N ASP A 596 15.45 2.07 -16.88
CA ASP A 596 14.03 2.39 -17.01
C ASP A 596 13.32 2.32 -15.66
N LEU A 597 12.33 3.19 -15.46
CA LEU A 597 11.44 3.12 -14.30
C LEU A 597 10.63 1.82 -14.38
N VAL A 598 10.45 1.20 -13.22
CA VAL A 598 9.70 -0.04 -13.06
C VAL A 598 8.56 0.15 -12.09
N ALA A 599 7.47 -0.58 -12.31
CA ALA A 599 6.39 -0.76 -11.35
C ALA A 599 6.57 -2.11 -10.66
N ILE A 600 6.74 -2.11 -9.34
CA ILE A 600 6.98 -3.30 -8.53
C ILE A 600 5.73 -3.61 -7.74
N LYS A 601 5.01 -4.64 -8.15
CA LYS A 601 3.84 -5.16 -7.44
C LYS A 601 4.30 -6.16 -6.39
N VAL A 602 4.24 -5.75 -5.12
CA VAL A 602 4.58 -6.54 -3.94
C VAL A 602 3.32 -7.16 -3.36
N PHE A 603 3.29 -8.48 -3.23
CA PHE A 603 2.10 -9.21 -2.80
C PHE A 603 2.02 -9.33 -1.28
N HIS A 604 0.85 -9.07 -0.70
CA HIS A 604 0.57 -9.20 0.74
C HIS A 604 0.29 -10.67 1.08
N LEU A 605 1.34 -11.46 1.29
CA LEU A 605 1.24 -12.92 1.47
C LEU A 605 0.57 -13.37 2.79
N SER A 606 0.29 -12.44 3.70
CA SER A 606 -0.61 -12.65 4.84
C SER A 606 -2.05 -12.97 4.40
N GLU A 607 -2.43 -12.56 3.18
CA GLU A 607 -3.76 -12.79 2.62
C GLU A 607 -3.81 -14.05 1.76
N GLN A 608 -4.75 -14.97 2.07
CA GLN A 608 -4.84 -16.29 1.43
C GLN A 608 -4.98 -16.22 -0.11
N ASP A 609 -5.71 -15.24 -0.62
CA ASP A 609 -5.95 -15.06 -2.06
C ASP A 609 -4.78 -14.38 -2.79
N SER A 610 -3.91 -13.66 -2.07
CA SER A 610 -2.76 -12.95 -2.65
C SER A 610 -1.72 -13.91 -3.24
N ARG A 611 -1.46 -15.04 -2.55
CA ARG A 611 -0.52 -16.05 -3.06
C ARG A 611 -1.03 -16.70 -4.35
N ASN A 612 -2.32 -17.01 -4.42
CA ASN A 612 -2.93 -17.55 -5.65
C ASN A 612 -2.90 -16.51 -6.77
N SER A 613 -3.19 -15.25 -6.45
CA SER A 613 -3.13 -14.12 -7.39
C SER A 613 -1.75 -13.97 -8.03
N PHE A 614 -0.67 -14.08 -7.26
CA PHE A 614 0.71 -14.06 -7.77
C PHE A 614 0.96 -15.19 -8.78
N PHE A 615 0.57 -16.43 -8.46
CA PHE A 615 0.80 -17.57 -9.35
C PHE A 615 -0.03 -17.49 -10.63
N THR A 616 -1.30 -17.08 -10.52
CA THR A 616 -2.17 -16.84 -11.68
C THR A 616 -1.55 -15.80 -12.61
N GLU A 617 -1.08 -14.68 -12.05
CA GLU A 617 -0.49 -13.60 -12.83
C GLU A 617 0.82 -14.02 -13.49
N CYS A 618 1.69 -14.76 -12.79
CA CYS A 618 2.89 -15.36 -13.38
C CYS A 618 2.57 -16.32 -14.52
N GLU A 619 1.54 -17.17 -14.37
CA GLU A 619 1.15 -18.14 -15.38
C GLU A 619 0.55 -17.47 -16.62
N VAL A 620 -0.19 -16.38 -16.45
CA VAL A 620 -0.67 -15.56 -17.57
C VAL A 620 0.50 -14.90 -18.30
N LEU A 621 1.37 -14.19 -17.59
CA LEU A 621 2.49 -13.44 -18.18
C LEU A 621 3.47 -14.34 -18.93
N LYS A 622 3.56 -15.62 -18.56
CA LYS A 622 4.36 -16.63 -19.26
C LYS A 622 3.81 -16.94 -20.67
N HIS A 623 2.50 -16.84 -20.87
CA HIS A 623 1.83 -17.26 -22.10
C HIS A 623 1.28 -16.09 -22.94
N THR A 624 1.38 -14.85 -22.47
CA THR A 624 0.86 -13.67 -23.17
C THR A 624 1.96 -12.74 -23.64
N ARG A 625 1.85 -12.26 -24.88
CA ARG A 625 2.70 -11.21 -25.46
C ARG A 625 1.89 -10.41 -26.47
N HIS A 626 1.51 -9.19 -26.10
CA HIS A 626 0.74 -8.30 -26.96
C HIS A 626 1.03 -6.84 -26.59
N ARG A 627 1.07 -5.94 -27.57
CA ARG A 627 1.46 -4.52 -27.36
C ARG A 627 0.55 -3.77 -26.38
N ASN A 628 -0.72 -4.19 -26.29
CA ASN A 628 -1.73 -3.61 -25.40
C ASN A 628 -1.92 -4.41 -24.10
N LEU A 629 -0.96 -5.25 -23.71
CA LEU A 629 -0.90 -5.89 -22.39
C LEU A 629 0.36 -5.41 -21.65
N VAL A 630 0.28 -5.32 -20.32
CA VAL A 630 1.45 -4.97 -19.50
C VAL A 630 2.45 -6.12 -19.54
N GLN A 631 3.72 -5.80 -19.79
CA GLN A 631 4.81 -6.76 -19.83
C GLN A 631 5.56 -6.81 -18.49
N ALA A 632 5.82 -8.03 -17.99
CA ALA A 632 6.68 -8.22 -16.83
C ALA A 632 8.15 -8.28 -17.26
N ILE A 633 8.99 -7.56 -16.51
CA ILE A 633 10.45 -7.51 -16.68
C ILE A 633 11.10 -8.69 -15.94
N THR A 634 10.66 -8.95 -14.69
CA THR A 634 11.18 -10.03 -13.85
C THR A 634 10.24 -10.33 -12.68
N VAL A 635 10.53 -11.40 -11.94
CA VAL A 635 9.80 -11.80 -10.73
C VAL A 635 10.76 -12.01 -9.56
N CYS A 636 10.33 -11.63 -8.37
CA CYS A 636 11.00 -11.92 -7.10
C CYS A 636 10.15 -12.95 -6.34
N SER A 637 10.74 -14.09 -5.98
CA SER A 637 10.15 -15.06 -5.07
C SER A 637 11.25 -15.54 -4.14
N THR A 638 11.43 -14.84 -3.02
CA THR A 638 12.51 -15.07 -2.06
C THR A 638 11.96 -15.06 -0.64
N VAL A 639 12.83 -14.88 0.35
CA VAL A 639 12.46 -14.52 1.72
C VAL A 639 12.94 -13.11 2.04
N ASP A 640 12.34 -12.45 3.02
CA ASP A 640 12.81 -11.18 3.56
C ASP A 640 13.95 -11.37 4.58
N PHE A 641 14.36 -10.29 5.27
CA PHE A 641 15.43 -10.34 6.26
C PHE A 641 15.04 -11.04 7.57
N GLU A 642 13.74 -11.25 7.82
CA GLU A 642 13.20 -11.99 8.96
C GLU A 642 12.98 -13.48 8.64
N GLY A 643 13.11 -13.85 7.36
CA GLY A 643 12.95 -15.22 6.87
C GLY A 643 11.54 -15.55 6.36
N GLU A 644 10.66 -14.55 6.26
CA GLU A 644 9.29 -14.69 5.79
C GLU A 644 9.22 -14.69 4.26
N GLU A 645 8.23 -15.40 3.69
CA GLU A 645 8.08 -15.49 2.25
C GLU A 645 7.80 -14.11 1.63
N PHE A 646 8.52 -13.78 0.55
CA PHE A 646 8.36 -12.54 -0.18
C PHE A 646 8.13 -12.79 -1.66
N LYS A 647 7.09 -12.17 -2.22
CA LYS A 647 6.76 -12.28 -3.65
C LYS A 647 6.48 -10.91 -4.26
N ALA A 648 7.10 -10.64 -5.40
CA ALA A 648 6.85 -9.44 -6.18
C ALA A 648 6.98 -9.72 -7.68
N ILE A 649 6.23 -8.96 -8.50
CA ILE A 649 6.39 -8.93 -9.96
C ILE A 649 6.81 -7.53 -10.35
N VAL A 650 7.81 -7.43 -11.22
CA VAL A 650 8.34 -6.17 -11.75
C VAL A 650 7.80 -6.00 -13.17
N TYR A 651 7.17 -4.86 -13.41
CA TYR A 651 6.63 -4.45 -14.71
C TYR A 651 7.34 -3.20 -15.23
N GLU A 652 7.19 -2.95 -16.52
CA GLU A 652 7.44 -1.64 -17.11
C GLU A 652 6.53 -0.57 -16.45
N PHE A 653 7.08 0.61 -16.18
CA PHE A 653 6.32 1.69 -15.57
C PHE A 653 5.43 2.43 -16.59
N MET A 654 4.15 2.61 -16.25
CA MET A 654 3.16 3.27 -17.10
C MET A 654 3.05 4.75 -16.73
N ALA A 655 3.76 5.59 -17.49
CA ALA A 655 4.02 6.99 -17.14
C ALA A 655 2.79 7.88 -17.00
N ASN A 656 1.72 7.58 -17.75
CA ASN A 656 0.48 8.34 -17.70
C ASN A 656 -0.53 7.78 -16.70
N GLY A 657 -0.15 6.78 -15.90
CA GLY A 657 -0.99 6.20 -14.85
C GLY A 657 -2.16 5.38 -15.39
N SER A 658 -3.21 5.18 -14.58
CA SER A 658 -4.40 4.42 -14.97
C SER A 658 -5.47 5.30 -15.61
N LEU A 659 -6.28 4.73 -16.50
CA LEU A 659 -7.44 5.38 -17.11
C LEU A 659 -8.41 5.98 -16.06
N ASP A 660 -8.57 5.34 -14.89
CA ASP A 660 -9.38 5.87 -13.78
C ASP A 660 -8.98 7.29 -13.36
N MET A 661 -7.67 7.61 -13.35
CA MET A 661 -7.15 8.92 -12.96
C MET A 661 -7.52 10.03 -13.97
N TRP A 662 -7.77 9.65 -15.22
CA TRP A 662 -8.13 10.55 -16.30
C TRP A 662 -9.64 10.76 -16.43
N ILE A 663 -10.43 9.71 -16.20
CA ILE A 663 -11.89 9.80 -16.22
C ILE A 663 -12.40 10.48 -14.93
N HIS A 664 -11.79 10.18 -13.78
CA HIS A 664 -12.20 10.66 -12.46
C HIS A 664 -11.08 11.44 -11.75
N PRO A 665 -10.62 12.57 -12.31
CA PRO A 665 -9.51 13.32 -11.74
C PRO A 665 -9.90 13.87 -10.36
N ARG A 666 -9.14 13.50 -9.33
CA ARG A 666 -9.32 14.06 -7.98
C ARG A 666 -9.05 15.56 -8.05
N VAL A 667 -10.00 16.39 -7.61
CA VAL A 667 -9.86 17.85 -7.55
C VAL A 667 -8.75 18.23 -6.56
N HIS A 668 -7.51 18.27 -7.03
CA HIS A 668 -6.39 18.89 -6.34
C HIS A 668 -6.38 20.36 -6.77
N ARG A 669 -6.60 21.27 -5.82
CA ARG A 669 -6.69 22.73 -6.09
C ARG A 669 -5.35 23.24 -6.63
N GLY A 670 -5.24 23.37 -7.95
CA GLY A 670 -4.13 24.07 -8.62
C GLY A 670 -3.50 23.33 -9.80
N SER A 671 -3.69 22.02 -9.94
CA SER A 671 -3.22 21.26 -11.11
C SER A 671 -4.19 21.45 -12.29
N PRO A 672 -3.73 21.64 -13.54
CA PRO A 672 -4.64 21.62 -14.69
C PRO A 672 -5.39 20.29 -14.74
N ARG A 673 -6.71 20.33 -14.93
CA ARG A 673 -7.54 19.12 -15.11
C ARG A 673 -6.97 18.34 -16.30
N ARG A 674 -6.50 17.12 -16.05
CA ARG A 674 -6.12 16.18 -17.11
C ARG A 674 -7.42 15.64 -17.70
N LEU A 675 -7.74 16.01 -18.94
CA LEU A 675 -8.97 15.61 -19.64
C LEU A 675 -8.60 14.81 -20.88
N LEU A 676 -9.34 13.73 -21.15
CA LEU A 676 -9.18 12.95 -22.38
C LEU A 676 -10.02 13.56 -23.51
N SER A 677 -9.36 13.81 -24.65
CA SER A 677 -10.06 14.16 -25.88
C SER A 677 -10.85 12.96 -26.44
N LEU A 678 -11.80 13.22 -27.34
CA LEU A 678 -12.57 12.15 -27.99
C LEU A 678 -11.65 11.17 -28.74
N GLY A 679 -10.63 11.67 -29.44
CA GLY A 679 -9.66 10.84 -30.17
C GLY A 679 -8.83 9.93 -29.26
N GLN A 680 -8.45 10.43 -28.07
CA GLN A 680 -7.78 9.61 -27.05
C GLN A 680 -8.71 8.52 -26.52
N ARG A 681 -9.98 8.83 -26.23
CA ARG A 681 -10.97 7.84 -25.78
C ARG A 681 -11.20 6.75 -26.83
N ILE A 682 -11.31 7.12 -28.11
CA ILE A 682 -11.43 6.16 -29.23
C ILE A 682 -10.19 5.27 -29.31
N SER A 683 -8.99 5.85 -29.19
CA SER A 683 -7.73 5.10 -29.27
C SER A 683 -7.59 4.11 -28.12
N ILE A 684 -7.92 4.52 -26.90
CA ILE A 684 -7.92 3.66 -25.70
C ILE A 684 -8.95 2.54 -25.86
N ALA A 685 -10.16 2.84 -26.34
CA ALA A 685 -11.18 1.81 -26.60
C ALA A 685 -10.69 0.75 -27.61
N ALA A 686 -10.05 1.19 -28.69
CA ALA A 686 -9.51 0.30 -29.72
C ALA A 686 -8.39 -0.60 -29.18
N ASP A 687 -7.49 -0.03 -28.38
CA ASP A 687 -6.37 -0.75 -27.76
C ASP A 687 -6.85 -1.82 -26.77
N VAL A 688 -7.82 -1.49 -25.91
CA VAL A 688 -8.42 -2.44 -24.95
C VAL A 688 -9.17 -3.55 -25.70
N ALA A 689 -9.95 -3.21 -26.74
CA ALA A 689 -10.65 -4.21 -27.56
C ALA A 689 -9.67 -5.14 -28.29
N SER A 690 -8.57 -4.60 -28.83
CA SER A 690 -7.51 -5.39 -29.47
C SER A 690 -6.83 -6.35 -28.50
N ALA A 691 -6.57 -5.91 -27.27
CA ALA A 691 -6.01 -6.78 -26.23
C ALA A 691 -6.96 -7.93 -25.87
N LEU A 692 -8.25 -7.65 -25.68
CA LEU A 692 -9.23 -8.68 -25.37
C LEU A 692 -9.44 -9.65 -26.53
N ASP A 693 -9.43 -9.18 -27.78
CA ASP A 693 -9.47 -10.06 -28.97
C ASP A 693 -8.29 -11.02 -29.01
N TYR A 694 -7.08 -10.53 -28.71
CA TYR A 694 -5.92 -11.40 -28.54
C TYR A 694 -6.13 -12.45 -27.45
N LEU A 695 -6.59 -12.04 -26.26
CA LEU A 695 -6.79 -12.96 -25.14
C LEU A 695 -7.85 -14.03 -25.41
N HIS A 696 -8.95 -13.66 -26.08
CA HIS A 696 -10.11 -14.53 -26.29
C HIS A 696 -9.98 -15.40 -27.54
N ASN A 697 -9.43 -14.87 -28.62
CA ASN A 697 -9.49 -15.51 -29.94
C ASN A 697 -8.13 -15.98 -30.46
N GLN A 698 -7.02 -15.46 -29.93
CA GLN A 698 -5.68 -15.78 -30.43
C GLN A 698 -4.86 -16.66 -29.47
N LEU A 699 -5.24 -16.74 -28.18
CA LEU A 699 -4.66 -17.69 -27.23
C LEU A 699 -5.35 -19.05 -27.27
N THR A 700 -4.57 -20.11 -27.08
CA THR A 700 -5.09 -21.49 -26.97
C THR A 700 -4.51 -22.16 -25.72
N PRO A 701 -5.32 -22.45 -24.69
CA PRO A 701 -6.75 -22.11 -24.56
C PRO A 701 -7.01 -20.60 -24.41
N PRO A 702 -8.23 -20.11 -24.71
CA PRO A 702 -8.61 -18.71 -24.46
C PRO A 702 -8.41 -18.29 -23.01
N LEU A 703 -7.98 -17.05 -22.79
CA LEU A 703 -7.79 -16.45 -21.47
C LEU A 703 -8.86 -15.40 -21.18
N ILE A 704 -9.48 -15.47 -20.00
CA ILE A 704 -10.47 -14.49 -19.53
C ILE A 704 -9.85 -13.66 -18.41
N HIS A 705 -9.95 -12.34 -18.49
CA HIS A 705 -9.34 -11.41 -17.55
C HIS A 705 -10.08 -11.35 -16.21
N CYS A 706 -11.42 -11.38 -16.21
CA CYS A 706 -12.30 -11.35 -15.02
C CYS A 706 -12.21 -10.08 -14.15
N GLY A 707 -11.51 -9.04 -14.59
CA GLY A 707 -11.13 -7.91 -13.74
C GLY A 707 -11.00 -6.60 -14.48
N LEU A 708 -11.65 -6.47 -15.64
CA LEU A 708 -11.54 -5.28 -16.48
C LEU A 708 -12.27 -4.08 -15.86
N LYS A 709 -11.55 -2.98 -15.65
CA LYS A 709 -12.03 -1.71 -15.10
C LYS A 709 -11.02 -0.59 -15.42
N PRO A 710 -11.40 0.70 -15.31
CA PRO A 710 -10.49 1.81 -15.63
C PRO A 710 -9.17 1.81 -14.84
N SER A 711 -9.13 1.34 -13.60
CA SER A 711 -7.88 1.29 -12.81
C SER A 711 -6.91 0.19 -13.26
N ASN A 712 -7.36 -0.78 -14.06
CA ASN A 712 -6.55 -1.86 -14.61
C ASN A 712 -6.14 -1.62 -16.08
N VAL A 713 -6.59 -0.51 -16.67
CA VAL A 713 -6.13 -0.03 -17.98
C VAL A 713 -5.10 1.07 -17.74
N LEU A 714 -3.84 0.77 -18.01
CA LEU A 714 -2.71 1.68 -17.78
C LEU A 714 -2.27 2.34 -19.09
N LEU A 715 -1.73 3.55 -19.01
CA LEU A 715 -1.32 4.36 -20.15
C LEU A 715 0.20 4.57 -20.14
N ASP A 716 0.87 4.19 -21.22
CA ASP A 716 2.29 4.45 -21.41
C ASP A 716 2.56 5.90 -21.85
N TYR A 717 3.84 6.24 -22.14
CA TYR A 717 4.26 7.59 -22.52
C TYR A 717 3.51 8.14 -23.73
N ASP A 718 3.12 7.28 -24.68
CA ASP A 718 2.46 7.65 -25.93
C ASP A 718 0.93 7.62 -25.83
N MET A 719 0.38 7.51 -24.61
CA MET A 719 -1.05 7.30 -24.35
C MET A 719 -1.60 5.99 -24.95
N THR A 720 -0.72 5.02 -25.27
CA THR A 720 -1.15 3.68 -25.69
C THR A 720 -1.63 2.93 -24.46
N SER A 721 -2.82 2.35 -24.55
CA SER A 721 -3.39 1.64 -23.40
C SER A 721 -2.92 0.20 -23.32
N ARG A 722 -2.65 -0.24 -22.08
CA ARG A 722 -2.15 -1.57 -21.74
C ARG A 722 -2.93 -2.15 -20.58
N ILE A 723 -3.51 -3.33 -20.77
CA ILE A 723 -4.28 -4.02 -19.74
C ILE A 723 -3.32 -4.75 -18.78
N GLY A 724 -3.50 -4.55 -17.48
CA GLY A 724 -2.73 -5.20 -16.41
C GLY A 724 -3.62 -5.79 -15.31
N ASP A 725 -2.97 -6.32 -14.26
CA ASP A 725 -3.61 -6.98 -13.10
C ASP A 725 -4.36 -8.29 -13.46
N PHE A 726 -3.60 -9.33 -13.77
CA PHE A 726 -4.12 -10.66 -14.14
C PHE A 726 -4.37 -11.57 -12.95
N GLY A 727 -4.40 -11.03 -11.73
CA GLY A 727 -4.54 -11.81 -10.50
C GLY A 727 -5.79 -12.68 -10.40
N SER A 728 -6.83 -12.37 -11.19
CA SER A 728 -8.12 -13.08 -11.25
C SER A 728 -8.37 -13.79 -12.58
N ALA A 729 -7.40 -13.76 -13.50
CA ALA A 729 -7.57 -14.28 -14.85
C ALA A 729 -7.65 -15.82 -14.89
N LYS A 730 -8.33 -16.38 -15.89
CA LYS A 730 -8.57 -17.82 -16.00
C LYS A 730 -8.48 -18.32 -17.44
N PHE A 731 -7.66 -19.34 -17.67
CA PHE A 731 -7.65 -20.08 -18.93
C PHE A 731 -8.88 -20.99 -19.02
N LEU A 732 -9.59 -20.97 -20.15
CA LEU A 732 -10.70 -21.85 -20.43
C LEU A 732 -10.19 -23.27 -20.76
N SER A 733 -10.01 -24.13 -19.74
CA SER A 733 -9.60 -25.52 -19.98
C SER A 733 -10.70 -26.33 -20.70
N SER A 734 -10.28 -27.19 -21.64
CA SER A 734 -11.14 -28.12 -22.39
C SER A 734 -11.31 -29.48 -21.69
N SER A 735 -10.76 -29.68 -20.49
CA SER A 735 -10.82 -30.96 -19.78
C SER A 735 -12.11 -31.10 -18.96
N SER A 736 -12.96 -32.02 -19.41
CA SER A 736 -14.06 -32.63 -18.67
C SER A 736 -13.53 -33.42 -17.45
N GLY A 737 -13.32 -32.74 -16.32
CA GLY A 737 -12.87 -33.40 -15.10
C GLY A 737 -13.09 -32.58 -13.83
N ARG A 738 -14.14 -32.94 -13.09
CA ARG A 738 -14.60 -32.46 -11.77
C ARG A 738 -15.23 -31.05 -11.71
N PRO A 739 -16.38 -30.88 -11.03
CA PRO A 739 -16.96 -29.58 -10.79
C PRO A 739 -16.16 -28.89 -9.68
N GLU A 740 -15.28 -27.97 -10.05
CA GLU A 740 -14.80 -26.96 -9.09
C GLU A 740 -16.00 -26.10 -8.71
N GLY A 741 -16.55 -26.39 -7.53
CA GLY A 741 -17.69 -25.72 -6.96
C GLY A 741 -17.41 -24.24 -6.68
N PHE A 742 -18.49 -23.45 -6.76
CA PHE A 742 -18.63 -22.04 -6.38
C PHE A 742 -17.45 -21.45 -5.61
N ILE A 743 -16.54 -20.83 -6.35
CA ILE A 743 -15.56 -19.88 -5.81
C ILE A 743 -16.20 -18.50 -5.96
N GLY A 744 -16.32 -17.78 -4.83
CA GLY A 744 -17.06 -16.53 -4.70
C GLY A 744 -16.78 -15.55 -5.83
N VAL A 745 -17.82 -14.79 -6.19
CA VAL A 745 -17.83 -13.80 -7.28
C VAL A 745 -16.66 -12.81 -7.11
N GLY A 746 -15.50 -13.16 -7.65
CA GLY A 746 -14.32 -12.31 -7.72
C GLY A 746 -14.50 -11.35 -8.89
N GLY A 747 -14.67 -10.07 -8.58
CA GLY A 747 -14.86 -9.02 -9.57
C GLY A 747 -15.08 -7.67 -8.88
N THR A 748 -14.89 -6.56 -9.60
CA THR A 748 -15.12 -5.23 -9.03
C THR A 748 -16.60 -4.86 -9.19
N ILE A 749 -17.26 -4.50 -8.09
CA ILE A 749 -18.68 -4.10 -8.06
C ILE A 749 -18.94 -3.05 -9.16
N GLY A 750 -19.97 -3.26 -9.97
CA GLY A 750 -20.32 -2.41 -11.12
C GLY A 750 -19.82 -2.92 -12.48
N TYR A 751 -18.77 -3.75 -12.53
CA TYR A 751 -18.19 -4.28 -13.78
C TYR A 751 -18.43 -5.79 -13.97
N ILE A 752 -19.04 -6.44 -12.98
CA ILE A 752 -19.30 -7.88 -12.99
C ILE A 752 -20.50 -8.16 -13.88
N ALA A 753 -20.33 -9.07 -14.82
CA ALA A 753 -21.42 -9.53 -15.68
C ALA A 753 -22.55 -10.16 -14.83
N PRO A 754 -23.83 -9.79 -15.06
CA PRO A 754 -24.95 -10.21 -14.22
C PRO A 754 -25.05 -11.73 -14.01
N GLU A 755 -24.71 -12.52 -15.02
CA GLU A 755 -24.76 -13.97 -14.98
C GLU A 755 -23.78 -14.59 -13.94
N TYR A 756 -22.70 -13.91 -13.58
CA TYR A 756 -21.77 -14.40 -12.54
C TYR A 756 -22.41 -14.33 -11.14
N GLY A 757 -23.27 -13.33 -10.90
CA GLY A 757 -24.10 -13.26 -9.69
C GLY A 757 -25.15 -14.38 -9.63
N MET A 758 -25.48 -14.99 -10.77
CA MET A 758 -26.41 -16.13 -10.89
C MET A 758 -25.68 -17.49 -10.86
N GLY A 759 -24.37 -17.51 -10.61
CA GLY A 759 -23.58 -18.74 -10.51
C GLY A 759 -23.14 -19.35 -11.85
N CYS A 760 -23.25 -18.60 -12.96
CA CYS A 760 -22.73 -19.06 -14.25
C CYS A 760 -21.20 -19.13 -14.26
N LYS A 761 -20.66 -20.03 -15.10
CA LYS A 761 -19.21 -20.15 -15.30
C LYS A 761 -18.66 -18.90 -16.00
N VAL A 762 -17.41 -18.59 -15.67
CA VAL A 762 -16.62 -17.54 -16.32
C VAL A 762 -16.53 -17.80 -17.82
N SER A 763 -16.70 -16.75 -18.62
CA SER A 763 -16.82 -16.80 -20.09
C SER A 763 -16.23 -15.54 -20.73
N THR A 764 -15.85 -15.62 -22.01
CA THR A 764 -15.38 -14.46 -22.79
C THR A 764 -16.43 -13.35 -22.84
N SER A 765 -17.73 -13.70 -22.88
CA SER A 765 -18.85 -12.76 -22.83
C SER A 765 -18.91 -11.91 -21.55
N GLY A 766 -18.31 -12.36 -20.44
CA GLY A 766 -18.25 -11.54 -19.23
C GLY A 766 -17.19 -10.44 -19.29
N ASP A 767 -16.05 -10.69 -19.93
CA ASP A 767 -15.06 -9.65 -20.25
C ASP A 767 -15.64 -8.64 -21.26
N VAL A 768 -16.47 -9.09 -22.22
CA VAL A 768 -17.20 -8.20 -23.15
C VAL A 768 -18.15 -7.27 -22.37
N TYR A 769 -18.84 -7.78 -21.35
CA TYR A 769 -19.66 -6.95 -20.47
C TYR A 769 -18.84 -5.90 -19.73
N GLY A 770 -17.73 -6.31 -19.09
CA GLY A 770 -16.81 -5.39 -18.43
C GLY A 770 -16.26 -4.32 -19.37
N PHE A 771 -15.98 -4.69 -20.61
CA PHE A 771 -15.54 -3.76 -21.67
C PHE A 771 -16.61 -2.73 -21.99
N GLY A 772 -17.86 -3.17 -22.14
CA GLY A 772 -18.98 -2.27 -22.38
C GLY A 772 -19.20 -1.28 -21.23
N VAL A 773 -19.11 -1.73 -19.97
CA VAL A 773 -19.21 -0.83 -18.81
C VAL A 773 -18.07 0.18 -18.82
N LEU A 774 -16.83 -0.27 -19.06
CA LEU A 774 -15.65 0.60 -19.18
C LEU A 774 -15.82 1.65 -20.27
N LEU A 775 -16.32 1.27 -21.44
CA LEU A 775 -16.57 2.18 -22.56
C LEU A 775 -17.62 3.23 -22.22
N LEU A 776 -18.74 2.82 -21.61
CA LEU A 776 -19.80 3.74 -21.20
C LEU A 776 -19.33 4.70 -20.09
N GLU A 777 -18.59 4.21 -19.10
CA GLU A 777 -17.97 5.04 -18.07
C GLU A 777 -16.97 6.04 -18.67
N MET A 778 -16.15 5.60 -19.62
CA MET A 778 -15.23 6.48 -20.32
C MET A 778 -15.94 7.54 -21.15
N LEU A 779 -17.14 7.30 -21.67
CA LEU A 779 -17.88 8.33 -22.44
C LEU A 779 -18.68 9.29 -21.55
N THR A 780 -19.16 8.82 -20.41
CA THR A 780 -20.04 9.59 -19.49
C THR A 780 -19.29 10.26 -18.34
N ALA A 781 -18.05 9.82 -18.06
CA ALA A 781 -17.28 10.19 -16.87
C ALA A 781 -18.04 9.96 -15.55
N ARG A 782 -18.90 8.94 -15.50
CA ARG A 782 -19.68 8.55 -14.32
C ARG A 782 -19.35 7.12 -13.90
N ARG A 783 -19.23 6.90 -12.59
CA ARG A 783 -18.97 5.54 -12.08
C ARG A 783 -20.26 4.72 -12.13
N PRO A 784 -20.20 3.41 -12.44
CA PRO A 784 -21.37 2.54 -12.40
C PRO A 784 -21.98 2.41 -10.98
N THR A 785 -21.27 2.86 -9.94
CA THR A 785 -21.69 2.85 -8.53
C THR A 785 -22.18 4.21 -8.01
N ASP A 786 -22.24 5.25 -8.84
CA ASP A 786 -22.67 6.58 -8.38
C ASP A 786 -24.15 6.61 -7.97
N ALA A 787 -24.47 7.28 -6.86
CA ALA A 787 -25.81 7.33 -6.25
C ALA A 787 -26.92 7.94 -7.16
N LEU A 788 -26.53 8.61 -8.25
CA LEU A 788 -27.44 9.16 -9.26
C LEU A 788 -27.92 8.11 -10.28
N CYS A 789 -27.26 6.94 -10.36
CA CYS A 789 -27.89 5.73 -10.87
C CYS A 789 -28.89 5.27 -9.80
N GLY A 790 -30.05 5.92 -9.78
CA GLY A 790 -31.03 5.82 -8.68
C GLY A 790 -31.30 4.38 -8.26
N ASN A 791 -31.69 4.21 -6.98
CA ASN A 791 -31.77 2.99 -6.15
C ASN A 791 -32.46 1.71 -6.73
N ALA A 792 -32.66 1.57 -8.05
CA ALA A 792 -33.11 0.37 -8.74
C ALA A 792 -32.67 0.23 -10.23
N LEU A 793 -31.88 1.16 -10.81
CA LEU A 793 -31.51 1.13 -12.24
C LEU A 793 -30.03 0.74 -12.45
N SER A 794 -29.78 -0.22 -13.33
CA SER A 794 -28.41 -0.59 -13.74
C SER A 794 -27.76 0.50 -14.59
N PHE A 795 -26.42 0.58 -14.60
CA PHE A 795 -25.68 1.58 -15.39
C PHE A 795 -26.02 1.51 -16.89
N HIS A 796 -26.21 0.29 -17.42
CA HIS A 796 -26.75 0.07 -18.77
C HIS A 796 -28.07 0.81 -18.99
N LYS A 797 -29.07 0.59 -18.11
CA LYS A 797 -30.40 1.23 -18.23
C LYS A 797 -30.34 2.75 -18.13
N TYR A 798 -29.43 3.28 -17.31
CA TYR A 798 -29.23 4.73 -17.20
C TYR A 798 -28.82 5.36 -18.54
N VAL A 799 -27.88 4.74 -19.26
CA VAL A 799 -27.43 5.23 -20.57
C VAL A 799 -28.45 4.93 -21.66
N ASP A 800 -29.05 3.73 -21.64
CA ASP A 800 -30.05 3.28 -22.62
C ASP A 800 -31.28 4.22 -22.66
N LEU A 801 -31.75 4.69 -21.50
CA LEU A 801 -32.86 5.65 -21.40
C LEU A 801 -32.58 7.01 -22.04
N ALA A 802 -31.30 7.36 -22.24
CA ALA A 802 -30.89 8.58 -22.92
C ALA A 802 -30.55 8.37 -24.40
N PHE A 803 -30.43 7.13 -24.86
CA PHE A 803 -29.95 6.79 -26.20
C PHE A 803 -31.10 6.66 -27.22
N PRO A 804 -30.95 7.16 -28.47
CA PRO A 804 -29.88 8.03 -28.96
C PRO A 804 -30.15 9.54 -28.76
N GLU A 805 -31.41 9.99 -28.60
CA GLU A 805 -31.78 11.39 -28.79
C GLU A 805 -31.34 12.32 -27.65
N ARG A 806 -31.18 11.79 -26.44
CA ARG A 806 -30.81 12.54 -25.22
C ARG A 806 -29.40 12.25 -24.76
N ILE A 807 -28.57 11.64 -25.62
CA ILE A 807 -27.25 11.16 -25.22
C ILE A 807 -26.33 12.30 -24.77
N ALA A 808 -26.51 13.50 -25.32
CA ALA A 808 -25.78 14.70 -24.92
C ALA A 808 -25.99 15.06 -23.42
N GLU A 809 -27.08 14.62 -22.78
CA GLU A 809 -27.34 14.87 -21.36
C GLU A 809 -26.51 13.97 -20.42
N VAL A 810 -25.99 12.85 -20.92
CA VAL A 810 -25.27 11.86 -20.11
C VAL A 810 -23.77 11.76 -20.42
N ILE A 811 -23.33 12.28 -21.57
CA ILE A 811 -21.91 12.34 -21.96
C ILE A 811 -21.14 13.33 -21.08
N ASP A 812 -19.84 13.06 -20.88
CA ASP A 812 -18.93 13.90 -20.10
C ASP A 812 -18.99 15.38 -20.54
N PRO A 813 -19.54 16.28 -19.69
CA PRO A 813 -19.73 17.69 -20.04
C PRO A 813 -18.40 18.47 -20.06
N HIS A 814 -17.31 17.85 -19.61
CA HIS A 814 -15.97 18.42 -19.60
C HIS A 814 -15.08 17.84 -20.71
N MET A 815 -15.63 17.03 -21.62
CA MET A 815 -14.88 16.55 -22.77
C MET A 815 -14.43 17.76 -23.63
N PRO A 816 -13.11 17.97 -23.86
CA PRO A 816 -12.62 19.15 -24.57
C PRO A 816 -13.23 19.27 -25.98
N SER A 817 -13.96 20.35 -26.24
CA SER A 817 -14.52 20.65 -27.57
C SER A 817 -13.55 21.56 -28.33
N GLU A 818 -12.97 21.06 -29.42
CA GLU A 818 -12.45 21.93 -30.47
C GLU A 818 -13.66 22.51 -31.24
N GLU A 819 -13.67 23.81 -31.49
CA GLU A 819 -14.84 24.69 -31.78
C GLU A 819 -15.84 24.26 -32.90
N ASP A 820 -16.94 25.03 -32.97
CA ASP A 820 -18.09 25.09 -33.91
C ASP A 820 -19.26 24.08 -33.74
N ASP A 821 -20.50 24.60 -33.68
CA ASP A 821 -21.74 23.86 -33.35
C ASP A 821 -22.10 22.83 -34.44
N ALA A 822 -21.82 23.14 -35.71
CA ALA A 822 -22.05 22.22 -36.82
C ALA A 822 -21.13 20.98 -36.73
N ALA A 823 -19.87 21.18 -36.35
CA ALA A 823 -18.89 20.10 -36.16
C ALA A 823 -19.19 19.23 -34.91
N ALA A 824 -19.85 19.79 -33.90
CA ALA A 824 -20.30 19.03 -32.73
C ALA A 824 -21.40 18.01 -33.10
N SER A 825 -22.36 18.39 -33.94
CA SER A 825 -23.43 17.48 -34.39
C SER A 825 -22.92 16.29 -35.21
N VAL A 826 -21.95 16.54 -36.10
CA VAL A 826 -21.32 15.48 -36.92
C VAL A 826 -20.50 14.52 -36.07
N ARG A 827 -19.73 15.03 -35.09
CA ARG A 827 -18.98 14.17 -34.15
C ARG A 827 -19.89 13.31 -33.28
N MET A 828 -21.01 13.89 -32.83
CA MET A 828 -22.02 13.15 -32.08
C MET A 828 -22.56 11.97 -32.89
N GLN A 829 -22.95 12.22 -34.15
CA GLN A 829 -23.56 11.21 -35.01
C GLN A 829 -22.57 10.14 -35.50
N ASN A 830 -21.35 10.54 -35.87
CA ASN A 830 -20.39 9.64 -36.51
C ASN A 830 -19.51 8.86 -35.53
N TYR A 831 -19.33 9.37 -34.30
CA TYR A 831 -18.37 8.78 -33.36
C TYR A 831 -18.98 8.45 -32.00
N ILE A 832 -19.63 9.42 -31.33
CA ILE A 832 -20.14 9.21 -29.96
C ILE A 832 -21.31 8.22 -29.94
N ILE A 833 -22.34 8.42 -30.77
CA ILE A 833 -23.50 7.52 -30.84
C ILE A 833 -23.08 6.08 -31.19
N PRO A 834 -22.23 5.83 -32.20
CA PRO A 834 -21.72 4.49 -32.47
C PRO A 834 -20.96 3.85 -31.30
N LEU A 835 -20.11 4.60 -30.59
CA LEU A 835 -19.38 4.08 -29.43
C LEU A 835 -20.32 3.74 -28.26
N VAL A 836 -21.32 4.58 -27.99
CA VAL A 836 -22.35 4.30 -26.98
C VAL A 836 -23.16 3.05 -27.37
N CYS A 837 -23.55 2.93 -28.64
CA CYS A 837 -24.25 1.75 -29.14
C CYS A 837 -23.45 0.47 -28.91
N ILE A 838 -22.13 0.50 -29.17
CA ILE A 838 -21.23 -0.62 -28.86
C ILE A 838 -21.23 -0.92 -27.36
N GLY A 839 -21.11 0.09 -26.51
CA GLY A 839 -21.15 -0.06 -25.05
C GLY A 839 -22.45 -0.69 -24.55
N LEU A 840 -23.61 -0.27 -25.08
CA LEU A 840 -24.93 -0.82 -24.74
C LEU A 840 -25.07 -2.29 -25.18
N ILE A 841 -24.70 -2.62 -26.42
CA ILE A 841 -24.81 -4.00 -26.92
C ILE A 841 -23.83 -4.93 -26.16
N CYS A 842 -22.64 -4.44 -25.78
CA CYS A 842 -21.71 -5.20 -24.93
C CYS A 842 -22.24 -5.42 -23.51
N THR A 843 -23.11 -4.55 -22.99
CA THR A 843 -23.66 -4.61 -21.62
C THR A 843 -25.05 -5.24 -21.52
N MET A 844 -25.50 -5.95 -22.56
CA MET A 844 -26.76 -6.72 -22.53
C MET A 844 -26.77 -7.73 -21.37
N GLU A 845 -27.92 -7.90 -20.71
CA GLU A 845 -28.03 -8.78 -19.54
C GLU A 845 -27.68 -10.25 -19.88
N SER A 846 -28.11 -10.73 -21.06
CA SER A 846 -27.86 -12.09 -21.51
C SER A 846 -26.54 -12.20 -22.30
N PRO A 847 -25.65 -13.17 -21.97
CA PRO A 847 -24.37 -13.35 -22.65
C PRO A 847 -24.47 -13.66 -24.16
N LYS A 848 -25.62 -14.21 -24.60
CA LYS A 848 -25.85 -14.60 -26.00
C LYS A 848 -26.15 -13.41 -26.90
N ASP A 849 -26.63 -12.32 -26.31
CA ASP A 849 -26.99 -11.09 -27.01
C ASP A 849 -25.80 -10.12 -27.10
N ARG A 850 -24.67 -10.48 -26.46
CA ARG A 850 -23.42 -9.73 -26.54
C ARG A 850 -22.62 -10.19 -27.77
N PRO A 851 -22.03 -9.26 -28.53
CA PRO A 851 -21.20 -9.57 -29.68
C PRO A 851 -19.89 -10.25 -29.25
N GLY A 852 -19.25 -10.96 -30.18
CA GLY A 852 -17.87 -11.41 -29.98
C GLY A 852 -16.92 -10.20 -29.92
N ILE A 853 -15.89 -10.27 -29.09
CA ILE A 853 -14.95 -9.16 -28.94
C ILE A 853 -14.20 -8.82 -30.25
N HIS A 854 -14.06 -9.80 -31.15
CA HIS A 854 -13.50 -9.59 -32.49
C HIS A 854 -14.32 -8.57 -33.29
N ASP A 855 -15.65 -8.74 -33.32
CA ASP A 855 -16.57 -7.85 -34.02
C ASP A 855 -16.62 -6.46 -33.38
N VAL A 856 -16.54 -6.40 -32.04
CA VAL A 856 -16.44 -5.15 -31.28
C VAL A 856 -15.17 -4.40 -31.64
N SER A 857 -14.02 -5.10 -31.64
CA SER A 857 -12.72 -4.55 -32.02
C SER A 857 -12.75 -4.00 -33.44
N ALA A 858 -13.28 -4.75 -34.40
CA ALA A 858 -13.40 -4.30 -35.79
C ALA A 858 -14.25 -3.03 -35.93
N LYS A 859 -15.37 -2.93 -35.21
CA LYS A 859 -16.23 -1.72 -35.22
C LYS A 859 -15.53 -0.50 -34.62
N ILE A 860 -14.79 -0.67 -33.52
CA ILE A 860 -14.08 0.45 -32.87
C ILE A 860 -12.89 0.89 -33.72
N VAL A 861 -12.17 -0.05 -34.35
CA VAL A 861 -11.09 0.28 -35.29
C VAL A 861 -11.63 1.07 -36.48
N ALA A 862 -12.77 0.69 -37.06
CA ALA A 862 -13.40 1.46 -38.13
C ALA A 862 -13.77 2.89 -37.69
N ILE A 863 -14.28 3.06 -36.45
CA ILE A 863 -14.55 4.38 -35.87
C ILE A 863 -13.25 5.18 -35.70
N LYS A 864 -12.16 4.53 -35.27
CA LYS A 864 -10.84 5.16 -35.11
C LYS A 864 -10.26 5.61 -36.44
N GLU A 865 -10.29 4.77 -37.46
CA GLU A 865 -9.82 5.10 -38.81
C GLU A 865 -10.61 6.28 -39.39
N ALA A 866 -11.94 6.23 -39.32
CA ALA A 866 -12.79 7.34 -39.76
C ALA A 866 -12.52 8.64 -39.00
N PHE A 867 -12.27 8.57 -37.69
CA PHE A 867 -11.93 9.75 -36.89
C PHE A 867 -10.58 10.37 -37.30
N VAL A 868 -9.56 9.53 -37.54
CA VAL A 868 -8.23 9.98 -37.98
C VAL A 868 -8.26 10.58 -39.38
N GLU A 869 -9.07 10.06 -40.30
CA GLU A 869 -9.26 10.65 -41.64
C GLU A 869 -9.92 12.04 -41.62
N THR A 870 -10.58 12.41 -40.52
CA THR A 870 -11.22 13.72 -40.36
C THR A 870 -10.39 14.77 -39.61
N LEU A 871 -9.21 14.39 -39.09
CA LEU A 871 -8.21 15.30 -38.50
C LEU A 871 -7.26 15.82 -39.59
#